data_AF-A0AAD7U393-F1
#
_entry.id   AF-A0AAD7U393-F1
#
_cell.length_a   1.000
_cell.length_b   1.000
_cell.length_c   1.000
_cell.angle_alpha   90.00
_cell.angle_beta   90.00
_cell.angle_gamma   90.00
#
_symmetry.space_group_name_H-M   'P 1'
#
loop_
_entity.id
_entity.type
_entity.pdbx_description
1 polymer ?
#
loop_
_entity_poly.entity_id
_entity_poly.type
_entity_poly.pdbx_seq_one_letter_code
_entity_poly.pdbx_strand_id
1 'polypeptide(L)'
;MEEYLKQREELIAQDRALRPDYASTTPLSVDEQKADEILRNIRAAEAESVWNGDRPHDDQPCMYGPQQMFPGMEFLTARETILETQLYQVLSEMPKGGLLHAHLDATVRVDVLLDFAMQQPAMHVRVSDRLTSGTLKTILPEFRALPKQDWTTAPSLTDPSYSPGEWVPLQNARNNFSPDMDGPEGFDRWVIDALMINPSEAYGTHNTTAKGLIRFVPVWTQYVKEFLHSSIADGISYVEPRIMFWFKHMVGEDGEENVPHRVWFEIYERVLNEVNAELKEQSREDDLIGSKIIYSTMRDVTCEELEWYLEDCLALKQEFPHLLAGFDLVGHEDPLKPLIYYAKPLLKFIDRQKELGIHIPFIFHAGETLGDGTAADMNLFDAILLGTKRIGHGFSIIKHPKVMEICREKGICIEMCPISNEVLRLTGSMPMHPLPAVLNHGVHIALCSDDPSVFGNMGLSFDFFQVFVASEVNGLKTLREFVWDSIRFSSMDDEEKRLAYATLERRWAKFVKNILDTYGERHLSQTGTAAASLIAITSIDNFNLSPVLIPKVNEAYAMKSAQFDFVFAAPSSAVPLSQGTAATPPRHPRRRETRGLTKEKNNSSLLITSPPQTKINELSQRFSDAVGVSSGSNAGDDRDTSTNDALTPSRPHWDALRSRRRGPKPWNDNAEAGSGEADSLYIANVHGAHGLDTAPKPVPRTLTGVLGDSHPIPLELVAYNSDVLEHIFLWLSRGSLSALMATCHYFSEAALPALCKRLREPIYFSWNLLSFYAFLRAKSHSPRWTMIQDLHLNVRACANVPSPDLWHYFLGYAAENDISSIMYHTLHLCRNLRRLHLVHCFDDAQDLQPAVRAISAMPSLEELGIQGISSIRVQQIQQIVRKKPHLRALTIYGVLIDLCIPEILDYLHMASATLVELDLSSTFEWITLAHVIFPLVRKLFIGPPKDWDFRKMATIFPGLLHLKIAAHRTRRGGLHDTEGNMQGELEDLRKLHRQHWRDHPDQRPSLESLQAAMNPCALYALAVPRISRLSLSYAHPDLTRFEPFVDMCRVILSEAAPSWVELRLLSALRPYLSDVESNLASRRSLLGELDACKASLRRCTVTIGNAPQASGRFSDTYLCVLNSLQYGIRRDGAPLSHLFVTHVPGSIRATRNAYQDLREKALETTRALVKSCDTLTWVGFYFPSEVLCSWEVKRGSAPPACQDETERAIELKELDTEQGWAVVYRERMLGDM
;
A
#
# COMPACT_ATOMS: atom_id res chain seq x y z
N MET A 1 -24.97 24.49 20.51
CA MET A 1 -25.05 23.04 20.27
C MET A 1 -25.67 22.78 18.91
N GLU A 2 -26.93 23.16 18.68
CA GLU A 2 -27.63 23.01 17.39
C GLU A 2 -26.79 23.43 16.17
N GLU A 3 -26.18 24.62 16.19
CA GLU A 3 -25.30 25.09 15.10
C GLU A 3 -24.08 24.19 14.85
N TYR A 4 -23.51 23.57 15.89
CA TYR A 4 -22.41 22.60 15.73
C TYR A 4 -22.92 21.26 15.16
N LEU A 5 -24.11 20.81 15.58
CA LEU A 5 -24.73 19.60 15.00
C LEU A 5 -25.04 19.81 13.52
N LYS A 6 -25.62 20.97 13.17
CA LYS A 6 -25.86 21.42 11.79
C LYS A 6 -24.56 21.48 10.97
N GLN A 7 -23.51 22.13 11.47
CA GLN A 7 -22.21 22.18 10.77
C GLN A 7 -21.58 20.78 10.60
N ARG A 8 -21.76 19.88 11.58
CA ARG A 8 -21.31 18.49 11.50
C ARG A 8 -22.11 17.69 10.47
N GLU A 9 -23.42 17.88 10.40
CA GLU A 9 -24.29 17.25 9.39
C GLU A 9 -23.98 17.78 7.99
N GLU A 10 -23.78 19.09 7.83
CA GLU A 10 -23.34 19.73 6.59
C GLU A 10 -21.97 19.19 6.13
N LEU A 11 -21.01 18.98 7.04
CA LEU A 11 -19.70 18.40 6.71
C LEU A 11 -19.79 16.91 6.33
N ILE A 12 -20.60 16.12 7.03
CA ILE A 12 -20.84 14.70 6.68
C ILE A 12 -21.58 14.58 5.35
N ALA A 13 -22.49 15.50 5.03
CA ALA A 13 -23.13 15.59 3.73
C ALA A 13 -22.13 15.97 2.62
N GLN A 14 -21.19 16.89 2.89
CA GLN A 14 -20.14 17.28 1.93
C GLN A 14 -19.15 16.15 1.63
N ASP A 15 -18.65 15.43 2.64
CA ASP A 15 -17.80 14.23 2.48
C ASP A 15 -18.45 13.17 1.59
N ARG A 16 -19.77 12.99 1.75
CA ARG A 16 -20.54 11.97 1.02
C ARG A 16 -21.15 12.47 -0.29
N ALA A 17 -21.11 13.77 -0.56
CA ALA A 17 -21.82 14.42 -1.67
C ALA A 17 -21.48 13.84 -3.05
N LEU A 18 -20.25 13.37 -3.23
CA LEU A 18 -19.78 12.78 -4.49
C LEU A 18 -20.16 11.31 -4.67
N ARG A 19 -20.50 10.57 -3.60
CA ARG A 19 -20.73 9.12 -3.69
C ARG A 19 -21.88 8.80 -4.64
N PRO A 20 -21.77 7.78 -5.52
CA PRO A 20 -22.86 7.38 -6.41
C PRO A 20 -24.17 7.13 -5.66
N ASP A 21 -24.13 6.40 -4.54
CA ASP A 21 -25.31 6.10 -3.72
C ASP A 21 -25.91 7.33 -3.01
N TYR A 22 -25.14 8.39 -2.78
CA TYR A 22 -25.64 9.64 -2.21
C TYR A 22 -26.19 10.58 -3.31
N ALA A 23 -25.42 10.78 -4.38
CA ALA A 23 -25.76 11.63 -5.52
C ALA A 23 -26.92 11.09 -6.37
N SER A 24 -27.17 9.77 -6.34
CA SER A 24 -28.31 9.12 -7.00
C SER A 24 -29.63 9.76 -6.59
N THR A 25 -30.30 10.40 -7.56
CA THR A 25 -31.48 11.24 -7.37
C THR A 25 -32.74 10.48 -6.94
N THR A 26 -32.70 9.14 -6.95
CA THR A 26 -33.79 8.27 -6.51
C THR A 26 -33.74 8.14 -4.98
N PRO A 27 -34.70 8.69 -4.23
CA PRO A 27 -34.80 8.42 -2.80
C PRO A 27 -35.29 6.97 -2.58
N LEU A 28 -34.87 6.35 -1.47
CA LEU A 28 -35.50 5.09 -1.04
C LEU A 28 -36.99 5.32 -0.78
N SER A 29 -37.84 4.41 -1.24
CA SER A 29 -39.25 4.37 -0.86
C SER A 29 -39.42 4.10 0.64
N VAL A 30 -40.60 4.39 1.19
CA VAL A 30 -40.92 4.17 2.62
C VAL A 30 -40.75 2.69 3.03
N ASP A 31 -40.92 1.76 2.10
CA ASP A 31 -40.77 0.33 2.34
C ASP A 31 -39.30 -0.13 2.21
N GLU A 32 -38.51 0.47 1.31
CA GLU A 32 -37.06 0.29 1.29
C GLU A 32 -36.37 0.88 2.53
N GLN A 33 -36.85 2.01 3.06
CA GLN A 33 -36.31 2.60 4.30
C GLN A 33 -36.46 1.63 5.48
N LYS A 34 -37.66 1.06 5.67
CA LYS A 34 -37.90 0.00 6.67
C LYS A 34 -37.05 -1.25 6.43
N ALA A 35 -36.83 -1.64 5.17
CA ALA A 35 -35.98 -2.77 4.84
C ALA A 35 -34.50 -2.52 5.16
N ASP A 36 -33.98 -1.30 4.93
CA ASP A 36 -32.63 -0.89 5.38
C ASP A 36 -32.50 -0.93 6.90
N GLU A 37 -33.50 -0.41 7.64
CA GLU A 37 -33.56 -0.52 9.11
C GLU A 37 -33.52 -1.97 9.58
N ILE A 38 -34.33 -2.86 8.98
CA ILE A 38 -34.33 -4.29 9.29
C ILE A 38 -32.95 -4.92 9.04
N LEU A 39 -32.35 -4.69 7.87
CA LEU A 39 -31.04 -5.25 7.52
C LEU A 39 -29.92 -4.76 8.46
N ARG A 40 -29.92 -3.48 8.82
CA ARG A 40 -28.97 -2.90 9.79
C ARG A 40 -29.15 -3.50 11.18
N ASN A 41 -30.38 -3.72 11.64
CA ASN A 41 -30.64 -4.33 12.94
C ASN A 41 -30.32 -5.84 12.97
N ILE A 42 -30.44 -6.54 11.84
CA ILE A 42 -29.89 -7.91 11.68
C ILE A 42 -28.35 -7.88 11.79
N ARG A 43 -27.66 -7.00 11.04
CA ARG A 43 -26.19 -6.83 11.12
C ARG A 43 -25.72 -6.57 12.56
N ALA A 44 -26.40 -5.67 13.27
CA ALA A 44 -26.08 -5.34 14.66
C ALA A 44 -26.29 -6.54 15.62
N ALA A 45 -27.40 -7.26 15.49
CA ALA A 45 -27.67 -8.44 16.32
C ALA A 45 -26.69 -9.59 16.04
N GLU A 46 -26.29 -9.79 14.79
CA GLU A 46 -25.31 -10.80 14.39
C GLU A 46 -23.89 -10.45 14.86
N ALA A 47 -23.50 -9.18 14.85
CA ALA A 47 -22.22 -8.74 15.40
C ALA A 47 -22.04 -9.16 16.87
N GLU A 48 -23.11 -9.12 17.68
CA GLU A 48 -23.09 -9.60 19.07
C GLU A 48 -23.25 -11.13 19.22
N SER A 49 -23.96 -11.81 18.31
CA SER A 49 -24.41 -13.21 18.52
C SER A 49 -23.76 -14.28 17.63
N VAL A 50 -23.24 -13.90 16.46
CA VAL A 50 -22.58 -14.81 15.50
C VAL A 50 -21.06 -14.60 15.53
N TRP A 51 -20.64 -13.33 15.52
CA TRP A 51 -19.23 -12.93 15.34
C TRP A 51 -18.47 -12.78 16.67
N ASN A 52 -19.14 -12.35 17.74
CA ASN A 52 -18.52 -12.13 19.06
C ASN A 52 -18.64 -13.36 19.98
N GLY A 53 -17.84 -14.40 19.75
CA GLY A 53 -17.83 -15.58 20.62
C GLY A 53 -16.65 -16.54 20.45
N ASP A 54 -16.29 -17.23 21.53
CA ASP A 54 -15.27 -18.30 21.58
C ASP A 54 -15.74 -19.55 20.79
N ARG A 55 -15.69 -19.50 19.45
CA ARG A 55 -15.89 -20.68 18.59
C ARG A 55 -14.60 -21.52 18.57
N PRO A 56 -14.62 -22.81 18.96
CA PRO A 56 -13.50 -23.70 18.71
C PRO A 56 -13.41 -23.99 17.21
N HIS A 57 -12.42 -23.43 16.53
CA HIS A 57 -12.04 -23.87 15.19
C HIS A 57 -11.16 -25.13 15.29
N ASP A 58 -11.61 -26.22 14.68
CA ASP A 58 -10.79 -27.43 14.48
C ASP A 58 -9.73 -27.16 13.40
N ASP A 59 -8.45 -27.33 13.77
CA ASP A 59 -7.22 -27.45 12.95
C ASP A 59 -6.92 -26.45 11.81
N GLN A 60 -7.80 -25.52 11.44
CA GLN A 60 -7.50 -24.48 10.46
C GLN A 60 -6.69 -23.31 11.08
N PRO A 61 -5.58 -22.88 10.46
CA PRO A 61 -4.73 -21.81 11.00
C PRO A 61 -5.34 -20.42 10.77
N CYS A 62 -6.22 -19.98 11.68
CA CYS A 62 -6.58 -18.57 11.78
C CYS A 62 -5.34 -17.71 12.06
N MET A 63 -5.09 -16.68 11.23
CA MET A 63 -3.89 -15.84 11.33
C MET A 63 -3.80 -15.04 12.64
N TYR A 64 -4.91 -14.85 13.34
CA TYR A 64 -5.02 -14.16 14.64
C TYR A 64 -5.26 -15.11 15.83
N GLY A 65 -5.30 -16.43 15.58
CA GLY A 65 -5.67 -17.43 16.58
C GLY A 65 -7.19 -17.56 16.81
N PRO A 66 -7.62 -18.50 17.68
CA PRO A 66 -9.02 -18.97 17.76
C PRO A 66 -9.98 -18.04 18.53
N GLN A 67 -9.69 -16.73 18.64
CA GLN A 67 -10.47 -15.80 19.49
C GLN A 67 -10.74 -14.41 18.84
N GLN A 68 -10.59 -14.26 17.52
CA GLN A 68 -10.77 -12.96 16.83
C GLN A 68 -11.53 -13.09 15.50
N MET A 69 -12.78 -13.55 15.57
CA MET A 69 -13.73 -13.47 14.46
C MET A 69 -14.35 -12.07 14.37
N PHE A 70 -14.57 -11.54 13.17
CA PHE A 70 -15.26 -10.24 12.97
C PHE A 70 -15.96 -10.16 11.59
N PRO A 71 -17.04 -9.37 11.44
CA PRO A 71 -17.68 -9.17 10.14
C PRO A 71 -16.71 -8.45 9.18
N GLY A 72 -16.51 -8.99 7.98
CA GLY A 72 -15.58 -8.44 7.01
C GLY A 72 -14.17 -9.06 7.00
N MET A 73 -13.92 -10.09 7.82
CA MET A 73 -12.62 -10.78 7.86
C MET A 73 -12.36 -11.69 6.64
N GLU A 74 -11.15 -12.27 6.62
CA GLU A 74 -10.64 -13.17 5.58
C GLU A 74 -11.63 -14.26 5.17
N PHE A 75 -11.98 -14.29 3.88
CA PHE A 75 -13.16 -14.98 3.36
C PHE A 75 -13.10 -16.49 3.57
N LEU A 76 -11.99 -17.15 3.22
CA LEU A 76 -11.86 -18.60 3.32
C LEU A 76 -11.91 -19.11 4.78
N THR A 77 -11.70 -18.24 5.78
CA THR A 77 -11.87 -18.54 7.20
C THR A 77 -13.29 -18.21 7.68
N ALA A 78 -13.89 -17.12 7.18
CA ALA A 78 -15.23 -16.69 7.55
C ALA A 78 -16.36 -17.52 6.91
N ARG A 79 -16.14 -18.14 5.74
CA ARG A 79 -17.15 -18.77 4.87
C ARG A 79 -18.27 -19.53 5.59
N GLU A 80 -17.93 -20.49 6.44
CA GLU A 80 -18.94 -21.30 7.16
C GLU A 80 -19.75 -20.46 8.16
N THR A 81 -19.11 -19.48 8.80
CA THR A 81 -19.79 -18.53 9.71
C THR A 81 -20.69 -17.56 8.93
N ILE A 82 -20.32 -17.17 7.70
CA ILE A 82 -21.18 -16.35 6.83
C ILE A 82 -22.46 -17.13 6.46
N LEU A 83 -22.34 -18.42 6.11
CA LEU A 83 -23.48 -19.27 5.76
C LEU A 83 -24.51 -19.42 6.90
N GLU A 84 -24.07 -19.33 8.16
CA GLU A 84 -24.97 -19.33 9.33
C GLU A 84 -25.78 -18.03 9.49
N THR A 85 -25.35 -16.91 8.90
CA THR A 85 -26.01 -15.60 9.10
C THR A 85 -27.37 -15.51 8.43
N GLN A 86 -28.33 -14.92 9.14
CA GLN A 86 -29.62 -14.50 8.59
C GLN A 86 -29.42 -13.39 7.55
N LEU A 87 -28.41 -12.52 7.72
CA LEU A 87 -28.06 -11.49 6.75
C LEU A 87 -27.62 -12.08 5.39
N TYR A 88 -26.75 -13.10 5.37
CA TYR A 88 -26.39 -13.78 4.12
C TYR A 88 -27.61 -14.45 3.48
N GLN A 89 -28.47 -15.09 4.27
CA GLN A 89 -29.71 -15.72 3.78
C GLN A 89 -30.66 -14.70 3.11
N VAL A 90 -30.72 -13.46 3.62
CA VAL A 90 -31.50 -12.40 2.96
C VAL A 90 -30.78 -11.90 1.70
N LEU A 91 -29.47 -11.67 1.75
CA LEU A 91 -28.71 -11.21 0.59
C LEU A 91 -28.62 -12.25 -0.54
N SER A 92 -28.85 -13.54 -0.28
CA SER A 92 -29.02 -14.56 -1.32
C SER A 92 -30.31 -14.44 -2.13
N GLU A 93 -31.42 -14.05 -1.51
CA GLU A 93 -32.67 -13.73 -2.22
C GLU A 93 -32.61 -12.41 -3.03
N MET A 94 -31.60 -11.55 -2.79
CA MET A 94 -31.50 -10.25 -3.46
C MET A 94 -31.25 -10.44 -4.97
N PRO A 95 -31.98 -9.76 -5.87
CA PRO A 95 -31.67 -9.70 -7.29
C PRO A 95 -30.43 -8.82 -7.51
N LYS A 96 -29.42 -9.35 -8.20
CA LYS A 96 -28.06 -8.79 -8.21
C LYS A 96 -27.69 -8.02 -9.47
N GLY A 97 -28.58 -7.98 -10.47
CA GLY A 97 -28.34 -7.31 -11.74
C GLY A 97 -27.37 -8.11 -12.62
N GLY A 98 -26.26 -7.51 -13.01
CA GLY A 98 -25.27 -8.10 -13.91
C GLY A 98 -23.96 -8.51 -13.24
N LEU A 99 -23.48 -9.73 -13.50
CA LEU A 99 -22.09 -10.11 -13.24
C LEU A 99 -21.21 -9.64 -14.41
N LEU A 100 -20.57 -8.47 -14.25
CA LEU A 100 -19.80 -7.86 -15.34
C LEU A 100 -18.37 -8.39 -15.47
N HIS A 101 -17.84 -9.04 -14.42
CA HIS A 101 -16.46 -9.51 -14.36
C HIS A 101 -16.38 -10.85 -13.60
N ALA A 102 -16.11 -11.90 -14.36
CA ALA A 102 -15.71 -13.22 -13.89
C ALA A 102 -14.99 -13.97 -15.03
N HIS A 103 -14.06 -14.85 -14.72
CA HIS A 103 -13.45 -15.75 -15.70
C HIS A 103 -14.26 -17.04 -15.82
N LEU A 104 -14.74 -17.35 -17.03
CA LEU A 104 -15.64 -18.48 -17.24
C LEU A 104 -15.04 -19.82 -16.81
N ASP A 105 -13.72 -19.99 -16.83
CA ASP A 105 -13.06 -21.22 -16.37
C ASP A 105 -13.09 -21.45 -14.84
N ALA A 106 -13.55 -20.46 -14.07
CA ALA A 106 -13.57 -20.47 -12.59
C ALA A 106 -14.95 -20.18 -11.97
N THR A 107 -16.04 -20.23 -12.74
CA THR A 107 -17.39 -19.86 -12.30
C THR A 107 -18.35 -20.99 -11.94
N VAL A 108 -17.95 -22.27 -12.04
CA VAL A 108 -18.77 -23.43 -11.62
C VAL A 108 -18.01 -24.27 -10.61
N ARG A 109 -18.69 -24.66 -9.53
CA ARG A 109 -18.15 -25.45 -8.42
C ARG A 109 -17.32 -26.64 -8.89
N VAL A 110 -16.17 -26.83 -8.25
CA VAL A 110 -15.22 -27.89 -8.58
C VAL A 110 -15.79 -29.30 -8.45
N ASP A 111 -16.68 -29.56 -7.48
CA ASP A 111 -17.32 -30.87 -7.33
C ASP A 111 -18.29 -31.18 -8.47
N VAL A 112 -19.10 -30.20 -8.90
CA VAL A 112 -20.00 -30.33 -10.05
C VAL A 112 -19.21 -30.47 -11.37
N LEU A 113 -18.11 -29.72 -11.53
CA LEU A 113 -17.16 -29.87 -12.64
C LEU A 113 -16.54 -31.28 -12.67
N LEU A 114 -16.20 -31.84 -11.51
CA LEU A 114 -15.68 -33.21 -11.41
C LEU A 114 -16.74 -34.24 -11.82
N ASP A 115 -17.99 -34.09 -11.38
CA ASP A 115 -19.11 -34.93 -11.83
C ASP A 115 -19.36 -34.85 -13.35
N PHE A 116 -19.24 -33.66 -13.96
CA PHE A 116 -19.34 -33.50 -15.41
C PHE A 116 -18.21 -34.24 -16.15
N ALA A 117 -16.99 -34.24 -15.61
CA ALA A 117 -15.86 -34.98 -16.17
C ALA A 117 -15.95 -36.49 -15.92
N MET A 118 -16.44 -36.93 -14.75
CA MET A 118 -16.66 -38.34 -14.40
C MET A 118 -17.66 -39.04 -15.33
N GLN A 119 -18.61 -38.29 -15.92
CA GLN A 119 -19.52 -38.80 -16.94
C GLN A 119 -18.84 -39.13 -18.29
N GLN A 120 -17.60 -38.67 -18.53
CA GLN A 120 -16.95 -38.76 -19.84
C GLN A 120 -15.89 -39.87 -19.90
N PRO A 121 -16.09 -40.96 -20.68
CA PRO A 121 -15.08 -42.02 -20.81
C PRO A 121 -13.76 -41.58 -21.48
N ALA A 122 -13.77 -40.44 -22.18
CA ALA A 122 -12.57 -39.87 -22.79
C ALA A 122 -11.65 -39.16 -21.78
N MET A 123 -12.16 -38.75 -20.61
CA MET A 123 -11.38 -38.00 -19.61
C MET A 123 -10.40 -38.91 -18.90
N HIS A 124 -9.13 -38.51 -18.91
CA HIS A 124 -8.03 -39.16 -18.23
C HIS A 124 -7.35 -38.17 -17.28
N VAL A 125 -6.69 -38.71 -16.27
CA VAL A 125 -5.87 -38.00 -15.28
C VAL A 125 -4.48 -38.64 -15.22
N ARG A 126 -3.44 -37.82 -14.99
CA ARG A 126 -2.09 -38.29 -14.70
C ARG A 126 -1.44 -37.45 -13.60
N VAL A 127 -0.31 -37.95 -13.10
CA VAL A 127 0.50 -37.29 -12.07
C VAL A 127 1.99 -37.44 -12.36
N SER A 128 2.80 -36.53 -11.81
CA SER A 128 4.26 -36.51 -12.03
C SER A 128 5.03 -37.64 -11.33
N ASP A 129 4.44 -38.26 -10.31
CA ASP A 129 4.94 -39.47 -9.62
C ASP A 129 3.76 -40.15 -8.90
N ARG A 130 3.90 -41.42 -8.51
CA ARG A 130 2.85 -42.24 -7.90
C ARG A 130 2.27 -41.58 -6.62
N LEU A 131 0.94 -41.60 -6.51
CA LEU A 131 0.25 -41.07 -5.33
C LEU A 131 0.34 -42.01 -4.13
N THR A 132 0.75 -41.44 -3.00
CA THR A 132 0.86 -42.05 -1.68
C THR A 132 0.45 -41.02 -0.62
N SER A 133 0.19 -41.46 0.62
CA SER A 133 -0.24 -40.55 1.70
C SER A 133 0.81 -39.49 2.05
N GLY A 134 2.08 -39.70 1.68
CA GLY A 134 3.16 -38.71 1.80
C GLY A 134 3.29 -37.76 0.61
N THR A 135 2.81 -38.13 -0.59
CA THR A 135 2.94 -37.32 -1.82
C THR A 135 1.65 -36.61 -2.24
N LEU A 136 0.49 -37.01 -1.70
CA LEU A 136 -0.84 -36.49 -2.05
C LEU A 136 -0.98 -34.97 -1.93
N LYS A 137 -0.32 -34.34 -0.95
CA LYS A 137 -0.37 -32.88 -0.73
C LYS A 137 0.58 -32.06 -1.61
N THR A 138 1.42 -32.71 -2.42
CA THR A 138 2.48 -32.05 -3.21
C THR A 138 2.42 -32.35 -4.71
N ILE A 139 1.62 -33.34 -5.10
CA ILE A 139 1.44 -33.77 -6.48
C ILE A 139 0.05 -33.33 -6.93
N LEU A 140 0.00 -32.44 -7.91
CA LEU A 140 -1.22 -31.97 -8.53
C LEU A 140 -1.64 -32.88 -9.70
N PRO A 141 -2.94 -33.03 -9.98
CA PRO A 141 -3.44 -33.75 -11.14
C PRO A 141 -3.27 -32.92 -12.43
N GLU A 142 -2.88 -33.59 -13.52
CA GLU A 142 -3.12 -33.11 -14.87
C GLU A 142 -4.30 -33.86 -15.49
N PHE A 143 -5.21 -33.15 -16.16
CA PHE A 143 -6.41 -33.72 -16.79
C PHE A 143 -6.41 -33.48 -18.30
N ARG A 144 -6.88 -34.47 -19.07
CA ARG A 144 -7.06 -34.34 -20.52
C ARG A 144 -8.10 -35.33 -21.05
N ALA A 145 -8.91 -34.91 -22.02
CA ALA A 145 -9.66 -35.83 -22.87
C ALA A 145 -8.75 -36.41 -23.96
N LEU A 146 -8.70 -37.74 -24.10
CA LEU A 146 -7.84 -38.43 -25.05
C LEU A 146 -8.61 -39.03 -26.23
N PRO A 147 -8.00 -39.13 -27.43
CA PRO A 147 -8.55 -39.90 -28.53
C PRO A 147 -8.71 -41.37 -28.18
N LYS A 148 -9.72 -42.03 -28.78
CA LYS A 148 -10.10 -43.40 -28.40
C LYS A 148 -9.02 -44.46 -28.65
N GLN A 149 -8.07 -44.23 -29.56
CA GLN A 149 -6.92 -45.11 -29.74
C GLN A 149 -5.89 -45.03 -28.60
N ASP A 150 -5.88 -43.94 -27.83
CA ASP A 150 -4.87 -43.64 -26.81
C ASP A 150 -5.38 -43.87 -25.37
N TRP A 151 -6.61 -44.41 -25.23
CA TRP A 151 -7.18 -44.77 -23.92
C TRP A 151 -6.42 -45.94 -23.30
N THR A 152 -5.93 -45.76 -22.07
CA THR A 152 -5.19 -46.81 -21.36
C THR A 152 -6.13 -47.72 -20.56
N THR A 153 -5.60 -48.86 -20.10
CA THR A 153 -6.27 -49.71 -19.10
C THR A 153 -5.61 -49.63 -17.73
N ALA A 154 -4.92 -48.51 -17.44
CA ALA A 154 -4.24 -48.33 -16.16
C ALA A 154 -5.25 -48.38 -14.99
N PRO A 155 -4.92 -49.02 -13.86
CA PRO A 155 -5.89 -49.26 -12.79
C PRO A 155 -6.09 -48.04 -11.89
N SER A 156 -5.01 -47.39 -11.45
CA SER A 156 -5.05 -46.30 -10.46
C SER A 156 -3.74 -45.50 -10.45
N LEU A 157 -3.82 -44.23 -10.07
CA LEU A 157 -2.66 -43.36 -9.77
C LEU A 157 -1.90 -43.80 -8.50
N THR A 158 -2.52 -44.65 -7.66
CA THR A 158 -1.98 -45.13 -6.38
C THR A 158 -1.39 -46.54 -6.48
N ASP A 159 -1.52 -47.22 -7.62
CA ASP A 159 -1.09 -48.61 -7.79
C ASP A 159 0.45 -48.75 -7.82
N PRO A 160 1.06 -49.79 -7.23
CA PRO A 160 2.51 -50.03 -7.31
C PRO A 160 3.08 -50.18 -8.73
N SER A 161 2.23 -50.43 -9.74
CA SER A 161 2.60 -50.52 -11.16
C SER A 161 2.40 -49.24 -11.96
N TYR A 162 1.85 -48.17 -11.36
CA TYR A 162 1.66 -46.89 -12.03
C TYR A 162 2.99 -46.29 -12.52
N SER A 163 3.09 -45.95 -13.81
CA SER A 163 4.26 -45.30 -14.37
C SER A 163 4.12 -43.77 -14.28
N PRO A 164 5.10 -43.02 -13.72
CA PRO A 164 5.04 -41.56 -13.67
C PRO A 164 4.73 -40.90 -15.03
N GLY A 165 3.72 -40.03 -15.07
CA GLY A 165 3.25 -39.37 -16.29
C GLY A 165 2.30 -40.20 -17.17
N GLU A 166 1.99 -41.46 -16.81
CA GLU A 166 1.02 -42.31 -17.50
C GLU A 166 -0.42 -41.78 -17.30
N TRP A 167 -1.21 -41.78 -18.37
CA TRP A 167 -2.63 -41.42 -18.31
C TRP A 167 -3.46 -42.59 -17.76
N VAL A 168 -4.34 -42.30 -16.80
CA VAL A 168 -5.30 -43.24 -16.22
C VAL A 168 -6.72 -42.75 -16.55
N PRO A 169 -7.66 -43.62 -16.97
CA PRO A 169 -9.05 -43.21 -17.15
C PRO A 169 -9.59 -42.63 -15.84
N LEU A 170 -10.28 -41.49 -15.90
CA LEU A 170 -10.64 -40.71 -14.70
C LEU A 170 -11.50 -41.54 -13.72
N GLN A 171 -12.40 -42.37 -14.25
CA GLN A 171 -13.24 -43.27 -13.46
C GLN A 171 -12.43 -44.43 -12.84
N ASN A 172 -11.36 -44.92 -13.50
CA ASN A 172 -10.47 -45.93 -12.91
C ASN A 172 -9.67 -45.33 -11.76
N ALA A 173 -9.09 -44.14 -11.97
CA ALA A 173 -8.30 -43.43 -10.97
C ALA A 173 -9.08 -43.18 -9.67
N ARG A 174 -10.35 -42.80 -9.77
CA ARG A 174 -11.27 -42.65 -8.63
C ARG A 174 -11.67 -43.99 -8.01
N ASN A 175 -12.21 -44.93 -8.81
CA ASN A 175 -12.82 -46.16 -8.29
C ASN A 175 -11.79 -47.14 -7.69
N ASN A 176 -10.53 -47.06 -8.10
CA ASN A 176 -9.42 -47.87 -7.58
C ASN A 176 -8.42 -47.04 -6.76
N PHE A 177 -8.82 -45.87 -6.24
CA PHE A 177 -7.98 -45.09 -5.34
C PHE A 177 -7.74 -45.85 -4.03
N SER A 178 -6.56 -45.69 -3.43
CA SER A 178 -6.18 -46.50 -2.26
C SER A 178 -7.15 -46.36 -1.08
N PRO A 179 -7.64 -47.46 -0.50
CA PRO A 179 -8.42 -47.42 0.74
C PRO A 179 -7.67 -46.82 1.93
N ASP A 180 -6.33 -46.86 1.92
CA ASP A 180 -5.46 -46.19 2.92
C ASP A 180 -5.44 -44.65 2.77
N MET A 181 -6.12 -44.11 1.75
CA MET A 181 -6.27 -42.69 1.44
C MET A 181 -7.73 -42.36 1.14
N ASP A 182 -8.65 -42.82 2.00
CA ASP A 182 -10.11 -42.62 1.92
C ASP A 182 -10.80 -43.14 0.64
N GLY A 183 -10.11 -43.84 -0.27
CA GLY A 183 -10.71 -44.43 -1.47
C GLY A 183 -11.29 -43.36 -2.43
N PRO A 184 -12.43 -43.64 -3.11
CA PRO A 184 -13.05 -42.70 -4.04
C PRO A 184 -13.33 -41.31 -3.43
N GLU A 185 -13.80 -41.26 -2.19
CA GLU A 185 -14.05 -40.03 -1.44
C GLU A 185 -12.76 -39.26 -1.11
N GLY A 186 -11.62 -39.95 -1.03
CA GLY A 186 -10.29 -39.34 -0.91
C GLY A 186 -9.74 -38.82 -2.23
N PHE A 187 -10.01 -39.51 -3.35
CA PHE A 187 -9.72 -39.00 -4.70
C PHE A 187 -10.47 -37.69 -4.96
N ASP A 188 -11.78 -37.66 -4.69
CA ASP A 188 -12.61 -36.48 -4.92
C ASP A 188 -12.11 -35.29 -4.11
N ARG A 189 -11.78 -35.50 -2.83
CA ARG A 189 -11.22 -34.46 -1.96
C ARG A 189 -9.87 -33.95 -2.48
N TRP A 190 -8.96 -34.83 -2.88
CA TRP A 190 -7.67 -34.44 -3.47
C TRP A 190 -7.81 -33.63 -4.76
N VAL A 191 -8.74 -34.01 -5.64
CA VAL A 191 -9.01 -33.24 -6.87
C VAL A 191 -9.65 -31.90 -6.57
N ILE A 192 -10.58 -31.82 -5.61
CA ILE A 192 -11.21 -30.56 -5.20
C ILE A 192 -10.16 -29.62 -4.56
N ASP A 193 -9.39 -30.13 -3.60
CA ASP A 193 -8.31 -29.40 -2.91
C ASP A 193 -7.23 -28.90 -3.88
N ALA A 194 -6.95 -29.62 -4.98
CA ALA A 194 -5.94 -29.23 -5.98
C ALA A 194 -6.41 -28.18 -7.00
N LEU A 195 -7.72 -27.91 -7.06
CA LEU A 195 -8.34 -26.97 -8.00
C LEU A 195 -8.92 -25.73 -7.29
N MET A 196 -8.94 -25.70 -5.95
CA MET A 196 -9.35 -24.58 -5.11
C MET A 196 -8.16 -24.02 -4.30
N ILE A 197 -8.10 -22.70 -4.09
CA ILE A 197 -7.10 -22.10 -3.20
C ILE A 197 -7.54 -22.37 -1.75
N ASN A 198 -6.71 -23.08 -0.99
CA ASN A 198 -6.99 -23.31 0.44
C ASN A 198 -6.40 -22.19 1.34
N PRO A 199 -6.88 -22.04 2.60
CA PRO A 199 -6.38 -21.00 3.50
C PRO A 199 -4.86 -21.02 3.74
N SER A 200 -4.20 -22.17 3.65
CA SER A 200 -2.74 -22.28 3.86
C SER A 200 -1.91 -21.86 2.65
N GLU A 201 -2.51 -21.90 1.45
CA GLU A 201 -1.95 -21.28 0.25
C GLU A 201 -2.14 -19.76 0.27
N ALA A 202 -3.39 -19.29 0.32
CA ALA A 202 -3.69 -17.86 0.31
C ALA A 202 -2.97 -17.10 1.44
N TYR A 203 -3.00 -17.64 2.66
CA TYR A 203 -2.56 -16.90 3.85
C TYR A 203 -1.16 -17.31 4.34
N GLY A 204 -0.56 -18.35 3.75
CA GLY A 204 0.73 -18.91 4.17
C GLY A 204 1.80 -18.98 3.07
N THR A 205 1.49 -19.51 1.89
CA THR A 205 2.52 -19.95 0.91
C THR A 205 2.45 -19.32 -0.48
N HIS A 206 1.40 -18.54 -0.80
CA HIS A 206 1.30 -17.68 -1.99
C HIS A 206 1.51 -18.41 -3.32
N ASN A 207 0.76 -19.50 -3.59
CA ASN A 207 0.93 -20.28 -4.82
C ASN A 207 -0.41 -20.79 -5.38
N THR A 208 -0.42 -21.16 -6.68
CA THR A 208 -1.64 -21.33 -7.50
C THR A 208 -2.12 -22.77 -7.66
N THR A 209 -3.42 -22.92 -7.94
CA THR A 209 -4.11 -24.18 -8.26
C THR A 209 -3.77 -24.76 -9.64
N ALA A 210 -4.14 -26.02 -9.86
CA ALA A 210 -4.19 -26.60 -11.20
C ALA A 210 -5.46 -26.12 -11.96
N LYS A 211 -5.43 -26.15 -13.31
CA LYS A 211 -6.60 -25.97 -14.19
C LYS A 211 -6.53 -27.01 -15.32
N GLY A 212 -7.66 -27.60 -15.74
CA GLY A 212 -7.66 -28.56 -16.87
C GLY A 212 -8.97 -29.26 -17.23
N LEU A 213 -9.87 -29.55 -16.28
CA LEU A 213 -11.08 -30.38 -16.53
C LEU A 213 -12.03 -29.83 -17.61
N ILE A 214 -12.10 -28.51 -17.78
CA ILE A 214 -13.07 -27.82 -18.64
C ILE A 214 -12.82 -27.93 -20.16
N ARG A 215 -11.60 -28.28 -20.60
CA ARG A 215 -11.12 -28.04 -21.98
C ARG A 215 -11.59 -29.10 -23.01
N PHE A 216 -12.81 -29.60 -22.86
CA PHE A 216 -13.38 -30.69 -23.65
C PHE A 216 -14.87 -30.42 -23.91
N VAL A 217 -15.30 -30.47 -25.17
CA VAL A 217 -16.63 -29.97 -25.63
C VAL A 217 -17.83 -30.49 -24.81
N PRO A 218 -17.94 -31.78 -24.45
CA PRO A 218 -19.02 -32.27 -23.58
C PRO A 218 -19.03 -31.64 -22.19
N VAL A 219 -17.88 -31.51 -21.52
CA VAL A 219 -17.77 -30.88 -20.19
C VAL A 219 -18.06 -29.39 -20.31
N TRP A 220 -17.47 -28.70 -21.29
CA TRP A 220 -17.72 -27.27 -21.54
C TRP A 220 -19.20 -26.97 -21.79
N THR A 221 -19.91 -27.83 -22.53
CA THR A 221 -21.35 -27.68 -22.77
C THR A 221 -22.17 -27.77 -21.47
N GLN A 222 -21.88 -28.74 -20.60
CA GLN A 222 -22.55 -28.84 -19.29
C GLN A 222 -22.15 -27.67 -18.37
N TYR A 223 -20.88 -27.27 -18.41
CA TYR A 223 -20.32 -26.16 -17.63
C TYR A 223 -20.99 -24.82 -17.94
N VAL A 224 -21.12 -24.44 -19.22
CA VAL A 224 -21.79 -23.19 -19.61
C VAL A 224 -23.24 -23.17 -19.15
N LYS A 225 -23.91 -24.32 -19.17
CA LYS A 225 -25.29 -24.46 -18.70
C LYS A 225 -25.41 -24.27 -17.20
N GLU A 226 -24.53 -24.91 -16.43
CA GLU A 226 -24.47 -24.77 -14.98
C GLU A 226 -24.06 -23.36 -14.54
N PHE A 227 -23.15 -22.70 -15.25
CA PHE A 227 -22.81 -21.29 -15.01
C PHE A 227 -24.04 -20.38 -15.12
N LEU A 228 -24.86 -20.57 -16.17
CA LEU A 228 -26.10 -19.80 -16.33
C LEU A 228 -27.12 -20.14 -15.23
N HIS A 229 -27.36 -21.42 -14.96
CA HIS A 229 -28.32 -21.84 -13.92
C HIS A 229 -27.93 -21.39 -12.50
N SER A 230 -26.65 -21.49 -12.13
CA SER A 230 -26.14 -21.05 -10.83
C SER A 230 -26.12 -19.53 -10.69
N SER A 231 -25.83 -18.78 -11.76
CA SER A 231 -26.00 -17.32 -11.81
C SER A 231 -27.46 -16.93 -11.57
N ILE A 232 -28.40 -17.58 -12.27
CA ILE A 232 -29.86 -17.40 -12.07
C ILE A 232 -30.26 -17.70 -10.62
N ALA A 233 -29.75 -18.81 -10.05
CA ALA A 233 -30.06 -19.24 -8.68
C ALA A 233 -29.55 -18.23 -7.63
N ASP A 234 -28.40 -17.60 -7.87
CA ASP A 234 -27.90 -16.49 -7.05
C ASP A 234 -28.57 -15.13 -7.40
N GLY A 235 -29.67 -15.12 -8.16
CA GLY A 235 -30.42 -13.90 -8.46
C GLY A 235 -29.73 -12.94 -9.44
N ILE A 236 -28.67 -13.37 -10.11
CA ILE A 236 -28.00 -12.63 -11.18
C ILE A 236 -28.85 -12.77 -12.45
N SER A 237 -29.12 -11.65 -13.12
CA SER A 237 -30.03 -11.57 -14.27
C SER A 237 -29.33 -11.28 -15.60
N TYR A 238 -28.02 -11.03 -15.60
CA TYR A 238 -27.19 -10.84 -16.79
C TYR A 238 -25.73 -11.17 -16.49
N VAL A 239 -24.95 -11.58 -17.49
CA VAL A 239 -23.52 -11.92 -17.31
C VAL A 239 -22.65 -11.46 -18.50
N GLU A 240 -21.44 -10.97 -18.21
CA GLU A 240 -20.35 -10.68 -19.18
C GLU A 240 -19.06 -11.46 -18.80
N PRO A 241 -19.07 -12.81 -18.83
CA PRO A 241 -17.87 -13.59 -18.54
C PRO A 241 -16.72 -13.30 -19.52
N ARG A 242 -15.49 -13.25 -19.00
CA ARG A 242 -14.26 -13.40 -19.77
C ARG A 242 -14.12 -14.87 -20.19
N ILE A 243 -13.92 -15.12 -21.48
CA ILE A 243 -13.48 -16.44 -21.96
C ILE A 243 -12.00 -16.33 -22.32
N MET A 244 -11.17 -17.16 -21.65
CA MET A 244 -9.72 -17.15 -21.81
C MET A 244 -9.28 -18.02 -22.98
N PHE A 245 -9.15 -17.40 -24.15
CA PHE A 245 -8.68 -18.01 -25.39
C PHE A 245 -7.15 -18.14 -25.44
N TRP A 246 -6.53 -18.67 -24.39
CA TRP A 246 -5.08 -18.99 -24.39
C TRP A 246 -4.75 -20.00 -25.50
N PHE A 247 -5.57 -21.06 -25.61
CA PHE A 247 -5.41 -22.09 -26.64
C PHE A 247 -6.30 -21.81 -27.85
N LYS A 248 -5.74 -21.91 -29.06
CA LYS A 248 -6.43 -21.63 -30.35
C LYS A 248 -7.54 -22.65 -30.70
N HIS A 249 -7.58 -23.78 -30.00
CA HIS A 249 -8.58 -24.84 -30.15
C HIS A 249 -8.94 -25.47 -28.79
N MET A 250 -10.12 -26.08 -28.68
CA MET A 250 -10.55 -26.98 -27.60
C MET A 250 -10.46 -28.44 -28.06
N VAL A 251 -10.46 -29.38 -27.12
CA VAL A 251 -10.57 -30.82 -27.44
C VAL A 251 -12.01 -31.17 -27.83
N GLY A 252 -12.20 -31.74 -29.02
CA GLY A 252 -13.48 -32.20 -29.55
C GLY A 252 -13.94 -33.53 -28.95
N GLU A 253 -15.17 -33.95 -29.26
CA GLU A 253 -15.75 -35.22 -28.78
C GLU A 253 -14.98 -36.48 -29.24
N ASP A 254 -14.16 -36.33 -30.28
CA ASP A 254 -13.21 -37.33 -30.79
C ASP A 254 -11.96 -37.49 -29.92
N GLY A 255 -11.69 -36.54 -29.02
CA GLY A 255 -10.48 -36.46 -28.19
C GLY A 255 -9.34 -35.67 -28.83
N GLU A 256 -9.55 -35.05 -30.00
CA GLU A 256 -8.53 -34.32 -30.75
C GLU A 256 -8.61 -32.80 -30.51
N GLU A 257 -7.48 -32.11 -30.54
CA GLU A 257 -7.38 -30.68 -30.25
C GLU A 257 -7.71 -29.81 -31.48
N ASN A 258 -8.96 -29.88 -31.95
CA ASN A 258 -9.37 -29.42 -33.27
C ASN A 258 -10.52 -28.39 -33.31
N VAL A 259 -11.12 -28.02 -32.18
CA VAL A 259 -12.35 -27.20 -32.13
C VAL A 259 -12.04 -25.69 -32.01
N PRO A 260 -12.20 -24.87 -33.07
CA PRO A 260 -11.82 -23.46 -33.06
C PRO A 260 -12.82 -22.59 -32.30
N HIS A 261 -12.40 -21.38 -31.88
CA HIS A 261 -13.18 -20.46 -31.05
C HIS A 261 -14.60 -20.18 -31.56
N ARG A 262 -14.80 -20.13 -32.88
CA ARG A 262 -16.11 -20.00 -33.54
C ARG A 262 -17.12 -21.02 -33.03
N VAL A 263 -16.71 -22.28 -32.84
CA VAL A 263 -17.58 -23.35 -32.35
C VAL A 263 -17.86 -23.20 -30.85
N TRP A 264 -16.98 -22.54 -30.09
CA TRP A 264 -17.23 -22.24 -28.68
C TRP A 264 -18.35 -21.19 -28.56
N PHE A 265 -18.37 -20.19 -29.46
CA PHE A 265 -19.48 -19.23 -29.59
C PHE A 265 -20.79 -19.93 -30.00
N GLU A 266 -20.77 -20.83 -31.00
CA GLU A 266 -21.94 -21.62 -31.40
C GLU A 266 -22.49 -22.49 -30.25
N ILE A 267 -21.62 -23.13 -29.45
CA ILE A 267 -22.01 -23.88 -28.25
C ILE A 267 -22.61 -22.95 -27.19
N TYR A 268 -21.98 -21.81 -26.92
CA TYR A 268 -22.44 -20.87 -25.90
C TYR A 268 -23.80 -20.28 -26.27
N GLU A 269 -23.99 -19.85 -27.52
CA GLU A 269 -25.27 -19.38 -28.03
C GLU A 269 -26.36 -20.46 -27.97
N ARG A 270 -26.04 -21.71 -28.35
CA ARG A 270 -26.98 -22.82 -28.27
C ARG A 270 -27.43 -23.06 -26.82
N VAL A 271 -26.50 -23.14 -25.87
CA VAL A 271 -26.80 -23.37 -24.45
C VAL A 271 -27.57 -22.20 -23.83
N LEU A 272 -27.24 -20.95 -24.19
CA LEU A 272 -28.01 -19.77 -23.77
C LEU A 272 -29.47 -19.83 -24.28
N ASN A 273 -29.68 -20.25 -25.53
CA ASN A 273 -31.02 -20.43 -26.10
C ASN A 273 -31.77 -21.62 -25.48
N GLU A 274 -31.08 -22.71 -25.13
CA GLU A 274 -31.66 -23.83 -24.36
C GLU A 274 -32.16 -23.36 -22.98
N VAL A 275 -31.32 -22.65 -22.21
CA VAL A 275 -31.69 -22.13 -20.88
C VAL A 275 -32.83 -21.11 -20.97
N ASN A 276 -32.81 -20.21 -21.97
CA ASN A 276 -33.90 -19.27 -22.19
C ASN A 276 -35.23 -19.96 -22.55
N ALA A 277 -35.20 -21.08 -23.27
CA ALA A 277 -36.38 -21.88 -23.56
C ALA A 277 -36.92 -22.60 -22.30
N GLU A 278 -36.03 -23.13 -21.46
CA GLU A 278 -36.40 -23.77 -20.19
C GLU A 278 -37.01 -22.78 -19.18
N LEU A 279 -36.43 -21.58 -19.06
CA LEU A 279 -37.02 -20.50 -18.26
C LEU A 279 -38.40 -20.10 -18.79
N LYS A 280 -38.57 -20.03 -20.11
CA LYS A 280 -39.85 -19.69 -20.74
C LYS A 280 -40.93 -20.75 -20.51
N GLU A 281 -40.60 -22.04 -20.59
CA GLU A 281 -41.53 -23.11 -20.22
C GLU A 281 -41.95 -23.02 -18.74
N GLN A 282 -41.03 -22.57 -17.87
CA GLN A 282 -41.29 -22.35 -16.44
C GLN A 282 -41.99 -21.01 -16.12
N SER A 283 -42.27 -20.14 -17.11
CA SER A 283 -42.75 -18.76 -16.90
C SER A 283 -41.81 -17.90 -16.04
N ARG A 284 -40.50 -18.03 -16.29
CA ARG A 284 -39.38 -17.40 -15.58
C ARG A 284 -38.47 -16.58 -16.51
N GLU A 285 -39.00 -16.04 -17.62
CA GLU A 285 -38.21 -15.20 -18.53
C GLU A 285 -37.59 -13.96 -17.85
N ASP A 286 -38.18 -13.50 -16.75
CA ASP A 286 -37.64 -12.42 -15.91
C ASP A 286 -36.39 -12.81 -15.09
N ASP A 287 -36.02 -14.10 -15.05
CA ASP A 287 -34.88 -14.57 -14.25
C ASP A 287 -33.52 -14.34 -14.94
N LEU A 288 -33.44 -14.47 -16.27
CA LEU A 288 -32.25 -14.18 -17.09
C LEU A 288 -32.63 -13.29 -18.29
N ILE A 289 -32.04 -12.10 -18.36
CA ILE A 289 -32.25 -11.13 -19.45
C ILE A 289 -31.35 -11.46 -20.65
N GLY A 290 -30.16 -12.03 -20.40
CA GLY A 290 -29.23 -12.48 -21.44
C GLY A 290 -27.81 -12.71 -20.94
N SER A 291 -26.89 -12.93 -21.88
CA SER A 291 -25.45 -13.07 -21.64
C SER A 291 -24.68 -12.51 -22.85
N LYS A 292 -23.45 -12.03 -22.63
CA LYS A 292 -22.49 -11.68 -23.68
C LYS A 292 -21.07 -12.13 -23.28
N ILE A 293 -20.19 -12.33 -24.24
CA ILE A 293 -18.82 -12.84 -24.06
C ILE A 293 -17.81 -11.70 -24.15
N ILE A 294 -16.93 -11.57 -23.16
CA ILE A 294 -15.70 -10.78 -23.28
C ILE A 294 -14.60 -11.72 -23.79
N TYR A 295 -14.05 -11.38 -24.96
CA TYR A 295 -12.92 -12.12 -25.53
C TYR A 295 -11.66 -11.76 -24.76
N SER A 296 -10.94 -12.74 -24.22
CA SER A 296 -9.70 -12.48 -23.48
C SER A 296 -8.57 -13.43 -23.86
N THR A 297 -7.34 -12.95 -23.76
CA THR A 297 -6.13 -13.77 -23.81
C THR A 297 -5.13 -13.27 -22.75
N MET A 298 -4.19 -14.10 -22.33
CA MET A 298 -3.26 -13.74 -21.26
C MET A 298 -2.22 -12.72 -21.72
N ARG A 299 -1.86 -11.81 -20.81
CA ARG A 299 -0.82 -10.78 -21.01
C ARG A 299 0.63 -11.30 -20.96
N ASP A 300 0.85 -12.55 -21.36
CA ASP A 300 2.19 -13.12 -21.59
C ASP A 300 2.47 -13.47 -23.05
N VAL A 301 1.49 -13.39 -23.95
CA VAL A 301 1.71 -13.61 -25.39
C VAL A 301 2.66 -12.55 -26.00
N THR A 302 3.31 -12.86 -27.12
CA THR A 302 4.05 -11.85 -27.91
C THR A 302 3.09 -10.89 -28.61
N CYS A 303 3.60 -9.75 -29.10
CA CYS A 303 2.78 -8.82 -29.89
C CYS A 303 2.28 -9.45 -31.21
N GLU A 304 3.06 -10.35 -31.82
CA GLU A 304 2.68 -11.05 -33.06
C GLU A 304 1.56 -12.06 -32.82
N GLU A 305 1.63 -12.80 -31.71
CA GLU A 305 0.52 -13.67 -31.27
C GLU A 305 -0.72 -12.87 -30.90
N LEU A 306 -0.57 -11.72 -30.23
CA LEU A 306 -1.69 -10.83 -29.94
C LEU A 306 -2.36 -10.32 -31.22
N GLU A 307 -1.62 -9.96 -32.28
CA GLU A 307 -2.23 -9.59 -33.56
C GLU A 307 -3.10 -10.72 -34.16
N TRP A 308 -2.78 -12.00 -33.90
CA TRP A 308 -3.64 -13.13 -34.29
C TRP A 308 -4.94 -13.17 -33.47
N TYR A 309 -4.87 -13.06 -32.14
CA TYR A 309 -6.06 -13.05 -31.27
C TYR A 309 -6.96 -11.84 -31.55
N LEU A 310 -6.38 -10.69 -31.91
CA LEU A 310 -7.12 -9.48 -32.25
C LEU A 310 -7.87 -9.61 -33.59
N GLU A 311 -7.27 -10.17 -34.64
CA GLU A 311 -8.00 -10.39 -35.92
C GLU A 311 -9.05 -11.53 -35.81
N ASP A 312 -8.81 -12.55 -34.98
CA ASP A 312 -9.82 -13.57 -34.63
C ASP A 312 -11.02 -12.95 -33.88
N CYS A 313 -10.75 -12.06 -32.91
CA CYS A 313 -11.79 -11.28 -32.22
C CYS A 313 -12.60 -10.39 -33.18
N LEU A 314 -11.97 -9.75 -34.18
CA LEU A 314 -12.68 -9.01 -35.24
C LEU A 314 -13.61 -9.92 -36.04
N ALA A 315 -13.13 -11.10 -36.46
CA ALA A 315 -13.92 -12.06 -37.24
C ALA A 315 -15.14 -12.57 -36.43
N LEU A 316 -14.95 -12.92 -35.16
CA LEU A 316 -16.03 -13.36 -34.28
C LEU A 316 -17.04 -12.23 -34.01
N LYS A 317 -16.62 -10.96 -33.94
CA LYS A 317 -17.56 -9.82 -33.83
C LYS A 317 -18.39 -9.62 -35.09
N GLN A 318 -17.86 -9.94 -36.27
CA GLN A 318 -18.61 -9.87 -37.53
C GLN A 318 -19.66 -10.98 -37.65
N GLU A 319 -19.40 -12.16 -37.08
CA GLU A 319 -20.35 -13.30 -37.11
C GLU A 319 -21.35 -13.28 -35.95
N PHE A 320 -20.91 -12.93 -34.73
CA PHE A 320 -21.73 -12.90 -33.50
C PHE A 320 -21.79 -11.49 -32.88
N PRO A 321 -22.29 -10.46 -33.60
CA PRO A 321 -22.25 -9.06 -33.17
C PRO A 321 -23.04 -8.79 -31.89
N HIS A 322 -24.09 -9.57 -31.63
CA HIS A 322 -24.95 -9.54 -30.44
C HIS A 322 -24.32 -10.17 -29.20
N LEU A 323 -23.42 -11.16 -29.40
CA LEU A 323 -22.84 -11.95 -28.32
C LEU A 323 -21.46 -11.45 -27.88
N LEU A 324 -20.60 -10.91 -28.76
CA LEU A 324 -19.28 -10.42 -28.36
C LEU A 324 -19.36 -9.00 -27.75
N ALA A 325 -19.09 -8.87 -26.45
CA ALA A 325 -19.18 -7.63 -25.67
C ALA A 325 -17.95 -6.71 -25.81
N GLY A 326 -16.73 -7.27 -25.76
CA GLY A 326 -15.48 -6.50 -25.71
C GLY A 326 -14.23 -7.38 -25.72
N PHE A 327 -13.07 -6.75 -25.54
CA PHE A 327 -11.74 -7.40 -25.48
C PHE A 327 -10.96 -7.05 -24.20
N ASP A 328 -10.21 -8.00 -23.66
CA ASP A 328 -9.46 -7.89 -22.39
C ASP A 328 -8.11 -8.65 -22.43
N LEU A 329 -7.17 -8.29 -21.55
CA LEU A 329 -5.85 -8.91 -21.36
C LEU A 329 -5.67 -9.34 -19.90
N VAL A 330 -5.60 -10.65 -19.68
CA VAL A 330 -5.80 -11.26 -18.34
C VAL A 330 -4.52 -11.86 -17.76
N GLY A 331 -4.56 -12.24 -16.48
CA GLY A 331 -3.45 -12.85 -15.74
C GLY A 331 -2.62 -11.85 -14.93
N HIS A 332 -1.89 -12.38 -13.94
CA HIS A 332 -1.17 -11.65 -12.89
C HIS A 332 -0.38 -10.44 -13.41
N GLU A 333 -0.78 -9.24 -13.00
CA GLU A 333 -0.35 -8.00 -13.65
C GLU A 333 1.09 -7.54 -13.29
N ASP A 334 1.57 -7.79 -12.07
CA ASP A 334 2.90 -7.36 -11.61
C ASP A 334 4.11 -8.03 -12.34
N PRO A 335 4.13 -9.35 -12.59
CA PRO A 335 5.26 -10.01 -13.24
C PRO A 335 5.13 -10.13 -14.77
N LEU A 336 3.94 -9.93 -15.34
CA LEU A 336 3.66 -10.11 -16.78
C LEU A 336 3.74 -8.78 -17.55
N LYS A 337 3.27 -8.77 -18.81
CA LYS A 337 3.53 -7.68 -19.74
C LYS A 337 2.49 -6.54 -19.56
N PRO A 338 2.91 -5.27 -19.41
CA PRO A 338 2.02 -4.13 -19.25
C PRO A 338 1.36 -3.72 -20.57
N LEU A 339 0.28 -2.93 -20.51
CA LEU A 339 -0.49 -2.50 -21.68
C LEU A 339 0.37 -1.69 -22.67
N ILE A 340 1.29 -0.84 -22.20
CA ILE A 340 2.25 -0.10 -23.05
C ILE A 340 3.08 -1.01 -23.98
N TYR A 341 3.39 -2.25 -23.59
CA TYR A 341 4.09 -3.22 -24.46
C TYR A 341 3.22 -3.60 -25.67
N TYR A 342 1.91 -3.70 -25.46
CA TYR A 342 0.90 -4.04 -26.47
C TYR A 342 0.30 -2.80 -27.19
N ALA A 343 0.75 -1.58 -26.89
CA ALA A 343 0.17 -0.36 -27.46
C ALA A 343 0.12 -0.36 -29.00
N LYS A 344 1.14 -0.89 -29.68
CA LYS A 344 1.17 -0.98 -31.15
C LYS A 344 0.05 -1.90 -31.71
N PRO A 345 -0.05 -3.21 -31.35
CA PRO A 345 -1.13 -4.06 -31.86
C PRO A 345 -2.53 -3.60 -31.40
N LEU A 346 -2.68 -3.04 -30.19
CA LEU A 346 -3.96 -2.52 -29.72
C LEU A 346 -4.44 -1.28 -30.50
N LEU A 347 -3.54 -0.34 -30.84
CA LEU A 347 -3.85 0.78 -31.72
C LEU A 347 -4.17 0.31 -33.16
N LYS A 348 -3.44 -0.67 -33.68
CA LYS A 348 -3.75 -1.31 -34.97
C LYS A 348 -5.18 -1.89 -34.98
N PHE A 349 -5.58 -2.58 -33.91
CA PHE A 349 -6.93 -3.13 -33.76
C PHE A 349 -8.02 -2.05 -33.72
N ILE A 350 -7.78 -0.91 -33.05
CA ILE A 350 -8.67 0.27 -33.11
C ILE A 350 -8.83 0.77 -34.56
N ASP A 351 -7.77 0.80 -35.37
CA ASP A 351 -7.88 1.21 -36.78
C ASP A 351 -8.60 0.15 -37.65
N ARG A 352 -8.32 -1.14 -37.43
CA ARG A 352 -8.99 -2.26 -38.11
C ARG A 352 -10.50 -2.32 -37.81
N GLN A 353 -10.92 -1.98 -36.59
CA GLN A 353 -12.33 -1.78 -36.25
C GLN A 353 -13.01 -0.75 -37.16
N LYS A 354 -12.37 0.41 -37.38
CA LYS A 354 -12.88 1.48 -38.25
C LYS A 354 -12.97 1.04 -39.71
N GLU A 355 -11.95 0.33 -40.21
CA GLU A 355 -11.93 -0.22 -41.58
C GLU A 355 -13.08 -1.21 -41.83
N LEU A 356 -13.42 -2.02 -40.82
CA LEU A 356 -14.48 -3.03 -40.89
C LEU A 356 -15.88 -2.50 -40.51
N GLY A 357 -15.99 -1.26 -40.05
CA GLY A 357 -17.26 -0.65 -39.64
C GLY A 357 -17.87 -1.25 -38.37
N ILE A 358 -17.05 -1.85 -37.50
CA ILE A 358 -17.48 -2.50 -36.25
C ILE A 358 -16.86 -1.81 -35.03
N HIS A 359 -17.41 -2.07 -33.85
CA HIS A 359 -16.85 -1.59 -32.58
C HIS A 359 -16.74 -2.74 -31.57
N ILE A 360 -15.57 -2.84 -30.93
CA ILE A 360 -15.25 -3.74 -29.84
C ILE A 360 -14.58 -2.88 -28.76
N PRO A 361 -15.26 -2.56 -27.64
CA PRO A 361 -14.65 -1.81 -26.55
C PRO A 361 -13.58 -2.65 -25.84
N PHE A 362 -12.54 -1.98 -25.36
CA PHE A 362 -11.65 -2.58 -24.37
C PHE A 362 -12.29 -2.55 -22.98
N ILE A 363 -12.00 -3.58 -22.18
CA ILE A 363 -12.51 -3.77 -20.82
C ILE A 363 -11.35 -4.29 -19.95
N PHE A 364 -10.21 -3.59 -19.98
CA PHE A 364 -8.93 -4.11 -19.47
C PHE A 364 -8.90 -4.33 -17.95
N HIS A 365 -8.31 -5.44 -17.52
CA HIS A 365 -7.65 -5.54 -16.22
C HIS A 365 -6.53 -4.49 -16.12
N ALA A 366 -6.64 -3.57 -15.15
CA ALA A 366 -5.62 -2.55 -14.93
C ALA A 366 -5.58 -2.07 -13.48
N GLY A 367 -4.38 -2.02 -12.92
CA GLY A 367 -4.13 -1.54 -11.56
C GLY A 367 -4.40 -2.60 -10.48
N GLU A 368 -4.38 -3.88 -10.82
CA GLU A 368 -4.49 -4.99 -9.87
C GLU A 368 -3.13 -5.25 -9.18
N THR A 369 -2.71 -4.31 -8.33
CA THR A 369 -1.38 -4.34 -7.71
C THR A 369 -1.30 -3.56 -6.40
N LEU A 370 -0.41 -4.01 -5.52
CA LEU A 370 0.05 -3.24 -4.35
C LEU A 370 1.04 -2.13 -4.72
N GLY A 371 1.68 -2.20 -5.90
CA GLY A 371 2.69 -1.26 -6.39
C GLY A 371 2.18 0.16 -6.65
N ASP A 372 3.09 1.13 -6.59
CA ASP A 372 2.86 2.56 -6.83
C ASP A 372 4.02 3.03 -7.73
N GLY A 373 3.71 3.55 -8.93
CA GLY A 373 4.71 3.81 -9.95
C GLY A 373 5.29 2.55 -10.62
N THR A 374 4.66 1.37 -10.45
CA THR A 374 5.08 0.11 -11.09
C THR A 374 4.50 -0.03 -12.50
N ALA A 375 5.03 -0.96 -13.31
CA ALA A 375 4.50 -1.22 -14.65
C ALA A 375 3.05 -1.74 -14.63
N ALA A 376 2.63 -2.42 -13.56
CA ALA A 376 1.25 -2.81 -13.32
C ALA A 376 0.34 -1.60 -13.03
N ASP A 377 0.76 -0.77 -12.08
CA ASP A 377 0.06 0.44 -11.64
C ASP A 377 -0.14 1.45 -12.79
N MET A 378 0.86 1.58 -13.69
CA MET A 378 0.76 2.45 -14.87
C MET A 378 -0.27 1.98 -15.92
N ASN A 379 -0.74 0.73 -15.90
CA ASN A 379 -1.76 0.25 -16.85
C ASN A 379 -3.10 1.00 -16.69
N LEU A 380 -3.37 1.59 -15.52
CA LEU A 380 -4.51 2.49 -15.32
C LEU A 380 -4.50 3.68 -16.30
N PHE A 381 -3.32 4.22 -16.61
CA PHE A 381 -3.17 5.35 -17.53
C PHE A 381 -3.30 4.87 -18.98
N ASP A 382 -2.63 3.76 -19.33
CA ASP A 382 -2.72 3.15 -20.67
C ASP A 382 -4.16 2.77 -21.03
N ALA A 383 -4.90 2.13 -20.11
CA ALA A 383 -6.29 1.72 -20.34
C ALA A 383 -7.21 2.93 -20.63
N ILE A 384 -7.02 4.05 -19.92
CA ILE A 384 -7.77 5.29 -20.16
C ILE A 384 -7.37 5.97 -21.48
N LEU A 385 -6.09 5.90 -21.88
CA LEU A 385 -5.59 6.46 -23.15
C LEU A 385 -6.01 5.60 -24.36
N LEU A 386 -6.11 4.29 -24.19
CA LEU A 386 -6.66 3.34 -25.16
C LEU A 386 -8.21 3.38 -25.25
N GLY A 387 -8.88 4.10 -24.36
CA GLY A 387 -10.33 4.29 -24.38
C GLY A 387 -11.12 3.11 -23.82
N THR A 388 -10.63 2.46 -22.75
CA THR A 388 -11.36 1.39 -22.06
C THR A 388 -12.74 1.86 -21.57
N LYS A 389 -13.73 0.97 -21.66
CA LYS A 389 -15.12 1.21 -21.25
C LYS A 389 -15.33 1.02 -19.74
N ARG A 390 -14.68 0.02 -19.17
CA ARG A 390 -14.59 -0.28 -17.73
C ARG A 390 -13.15 -0.67 -17.40
N ILE A 391 -12.81 -0.73 -16.12
CA ILE A 391 -11.50 -1.22 -15.64
C ILE A 391 -11.73 -2.43 -14.72
N GLY A 392 -11.06 -3.54 -15.00
CA GLY A 392 -11.00 -4.71 -14.13
C GLY A 392 -10.15 -4.45 -12.88
N HIS A 393 -10.71 -4.75 -11.71
CA HIS A 393 -10.22 -4.48 -10.35
C HIS A 393 -10.00 -3.01 -10.01
N GLY A 394 -9.10 -2.31 -10.73
CA GLY A 394 -8.71 -0.94 -10.41
C GLY A 394 -8.16 -0.75 -8.99
N PHE A 395 -7.65 -1.80 -8.34
CA PHE A 395 -7.36 -1.80 -6.89
C PHE A 395 -6.44 -0.65 -6.43
N SER A 396 -5.41 -0.37 -7.21
CA SER A 396 -4.44 0.71 -6.99
C SER A 396 -4.95 2.12 -7.27
N ILE A 397 -6.13 2.30 -7.91
CA ILE A 397 -6.63 3.59 -8.41
C ILE A 397 -6.72 4.68 -7.34
N ILE A 398 -6.86 4.30 -6.06
CA ILE A 398 -6.88 5.23 -4.91
C ILE A 398 -5.59 6.03 -4.73
N LYS A 399 -4.46 5.59 -5.30
CA LYS A 399 -3.18 6.32 -5.35
C LYS A 399 -3.20 7.45 -6.37
N HIS A 400 -4.12 7.38 -7.34
CA HIS A 400 -4.14 8.22 -8.54
C HIS A 400 -5.40 9.10 -8.57
N PRO A 401 -5.47 10.18 -7.77
CA PRO A 401 -6.67 11.01 -7.69
C PRO A 401 -7.09 11.62 -9.03
N LYS A 402 -6.15 11.91 -9.93
CA LYS A 402 -6.47 12.39 -11.29
C LYS A 402 -7.06 11.29 -12.19
N VAL A 403 -6.69 10.03 -11.97
CA VAL A 403 -7.28 8.88 -12.68
C VAL A 403 -8.72 8.67 -12.18
N MET A 404 -8.95 8.70 -10.86
CA MET A 404 -10.32 8.66 -10.30
C MET A 404 -11.20 9.82 -10.81
N GLU A 405 -10.67 11.04 -10.87
CA GLU A 405 -11.36 12.21 -11.44
C GLU A 405 -11.79 11.96 -12.90
N ILE A 406 -10.88 11.44 -13.73
CA ILE A 406 -11.16 11.10 -15.14
C ILE A 406 -12.19 9.96 -15.25
N CYS A 407 -12.11 8.94 -14.40
CA CYS A 407 -13.09 7.84 -14.41
C CYS A 407 -14.50 8.33 -14.07
N ARG A 408 -14.64 9.21 -13.07
CA ARG A 408 -15.91 9.89 -12.77
C ARG A 408 -16.40 10.74 -13.95
N GLU A 409 -15.55 11.61 -14.49
CA GLU A 409 -15.91 12.55 -15.57
C GLU A 409 -16.31 11.86 -16.87
N LYS A 410 -15.71 10.71 -17.18
CA LYS A 410 -16.00 9.92 -18.39
C LYS A 410 -17.04 8.81 -18.19
N GLY A 411 -17.45 8.52 -16.94
CA GLY A 411 -18.29 7.36 -16.64
C GLY A 411 -17.59 6.01 -16.86
N ILE A 412 -16.27 5.93 -16.62
CA ILE A 412 -15.54 4.67 -16.63
C ILE A 412 -15.76 3.99 -15.28
N CYS A 413 -16.53 2.90 -15.29
CA CYS A 413 -16.86 2.11 -14.11
C CYS A 413 -15.73 1.14 -13.75
N ILE A 414 -15.53 0.89 -12.46
CA ILE A 414 -14.57 -0.10 -11.95
C ILE A 414 -15.31 -1.40 -11.62
N GLU A 415 -14.86 -2.50 -12.19
CA GLU A 415 -15.32 -3.86 -11.85
C GLU A 415 -14.54 -4.31 -10.62
N MET A 416 -15.18 -4.25 -9.44
CA MET A 416 -14.51 -4.46 -8.16
C MET A 416 -14.77 -5.89 -7.66
N CYS A 417 -13.72 -6.64 -7.29
CA CYS A 417 -13.80 -8.07 -6.99
C CYS A 417 -13.24 -8.40 -5.59
N PRO A 418 -13.96 -8.08 -4.49
CA PRO A 418 -13.32 -7.92 -3.20
C PRO A 418 -12.86 -9.22 -2.52
N ILE A 419 -13.55 -10.35 -2.76
CA ILE A 419 -13.06 -11.65 -2.27
C ILE A 419 -11.77 -12.05 -2.99
N SER A 420 -11.69 -11.86 -4.31
CA SER A 420 -10.44 -12.09 -5.06
C SER A 420 -9.31 -11.21 -4.53
N ASN A 421 -9.56 -9.91 -4.39
CA ASN A 421 -8.53 -8.98 -3.91
C ASN A 421 -8.09 -9.22 -2.45
N GLU A 422 -8.89 -9.90 -1.62
CA GLU A 422 -8.47 -10.39 -0.30
C GLU A 422 -7.70 -11.71 -0.39
N VAL A 423 -8.22 -12.72 -1.09
CA VAL A 423 -7.57 -14.05 -1.21
C VAL A 423 -6.23 -13.97 -1.94
N LEU A 424 -6.09 -13.08 -2.93
CA LEU A 424 -4.84 -12.75 -3.61
C LEU A 424 -3.96 -11.75 -2.84
N ARG A 425 -4.35 -11.39 -1.61
CA ARG A 425 -3.59 -10.61 -0.61
C ARG A 425 -3.25 -9.16 -1.03
N LEU A 426 -4.07 -8.54 -1.86
CA LEU A 426 -4.05 -7.09 -2.11
C LEU A 426 -4.65 -6.31 -0.93
N THR A 427 -5.63 -6.90 -0.23
CA THR A 427 -6.06 -6.47 1.11
C THR A 427 -5.94 -7.62 2.11
N GLY A 428 -5.83 -7.28 3.41
CA GLY A 428 -5.90 -8.27 4.50
C GLY A 428 -7.32 -8.56 5.00
N SER A 429 -8.30 -7.69 4.67
CA SER A 429 -9.71 -7.87 5.02
C SER A 429 -10.60 -6.88 4.26
N MET A 430 -11.91 -7.08 4.26
CA MET A 430 -12.85 -6.20 3.56
C MET A 430 -12.93 -4.77 4.15
N PRO A 431 -12.87 -4.54 5.49
CA PRO A 431 -12.77 -3.19 6.06
C PRO A 431 -11.52 -2.40 5.64
N MET A 432 -10.49 -3.08 5.13
CA MET A 432 -9.25 -2.47 4.62
C MET A 432 -9.25 -2.26 3.08
N HIS A 433 -10.30 -2.69 2.37
CA HIS A 433 -10.39 -2.60 0.92
C HIS A 433 -10.47 -1.14 0.42
N PRO A 434 -9.88 -0.78 -0.73
CA PRO A 434 -10.00 0.57 -1.33
C PRO A 434 -11.42 1.00 -1.73
N LEU A 435 -12.42 0.12 -1.68
CA LEU A 435 -13.77 0.33 -2.22
C LEU A 435 -14.47 1.58 -1.66
N PRO A 436 -14.48 1.86 -0.34
CA PRO A 436 -15.12 3.06 0.20
C PRO A 436 -14.45 4.36 -0.27
N ALA A 437 -13.14 4.35 -0.50
CA ALA A 437 -12.41 5.52 -1.00
C ALA A 437 -12.73 5.80 -2.48
N VAL A 438 -12.84 4.77 -3.32
CA VAL A 438 -13.28 4.89 -4.73
C VAL A 438 -14.68 5.49 -4.81
N LEU A 439 -15.62 5.01 -3.99
CA LEU A 439 -16.97 5.58 -3.91
C LEU A 439 -16.97 7.03 -3.45
N ASN A 440 -16.20 7.38 -2.41
CA ASN A 440 -16.15 8.76 -1.89
C ASN A 440 -15.56 9.77 -2.89
N HIS A 441 -14.81 9.34 -3.91
CA HIS A 441 -14.37 10.21 -5.01
C HIS A 441 -15.42 10.39 -6.12
N GLY A 442 -16.53 9.65 -6.05
CA GLY A 442 -17.61 9.66 -7.04
C GLY A 442 -17.38 8.76 -8.25
N VAL A 443 -16.54 7.74 -8.12
CA VAL A 443 -16.33 6.74 -9.17
C VAL A 443 -17.38 5.62 -9.00
N HIS A 444 -18.05 5.27 -10.10
CA HIS A 444 -19.00 4.16 -10.14
C HIS A 444 -18.31 2.81 -10.09
N ILE A 445 -18.96 1.82 -9.46
CA ILE A 445 -18.46 0.44 -9.39
C ILE A 445 -19.54 -0.57 -9.75
N ALA A 446 -19.14 -1.64 -10.42
CA ALA A 446 -19.90 -2.88 -10.52
C ALA A 446 -19.26 -3.89 -9.57
N LEU A 447 -20.03 -4.43 -8.62
CA LEU A 447 -19.55 -5.46 -7.71
C LEU A 447 -19.52 -6.81 -8.45
N CYS A 448 -18.41 -7.52 -8.37
CA CYS A 448 -18.08 -8.70 -9.15
C CYS A 448 -17.35 -9.75 -8.28
N SER A 449 -17.23 -10.99 -8.75
CA SER A 449 -16.71 -12.13 -7.97
C SER A 449 -15.55 -12.90 -8.61
N ASP A 450 -15.18 -12.57 -9.85
CA ASP A 450 -13.91 -12.96 -10.47
C ASP A 450 -13.73 -14.48 -10.71
N ASP A 451 -12.99 -15.18 -9.83
CA ASP A 451 -12.69 -16.63 -9.87
C ASP A 451 -13.46 -17.40 -8.76
N PRO A 452 -14.81 -17.25 -8.61
CA PRO A 452 -15.54 -17.61 -7.38
C PRO A 452 -15.41 -19.08 -6.96
N SER A 453 -15.36 -20.02 -7.91
CA SER A 453 -15.20 -21.44 -7.61
C SER A 453 -13.82 -21.77 -7.05
N VAL A 454 -12.77 -21.04 -7.43
CA VAL A 454 -11.41 -21.22 -6.91
C VAL A 454 -11.35 -20.78 -5.44
N PHE A 455 -12.17 -19.80 -5.05
CA PHE A 455 -12.39 -19.38 -3.67
C PHE A 455 -13.42 -20.25 -2.92
N GLY A 456 -13.91 -21.33 -3.54
CA GLY A 456 -14.92 -22.23 -2.96
C GLY A 456 -16.31 -21.63 -2.82
N ASN A 457 -16.65 -20.60 -3.59
CA ASN A 457 -17.95 -19.93 -3.57
C ASN A 457 -18.62 -19.92 -4.97
N MET A 458 -19.78 -19.30 -5.09
CA MET A 458 -20.56 -19.17 -6.34
C MET A 458 -21.33 -17.85 -6.34
N GLY A 459 -21.58 -17.30 -7.53
CA GLY A 459 -22.42 -16.12 -7.72
C GLY A 459 -21.75 -14.83 -7.21
N LEU A 460 -22.52 -13.99 -6.52
CA LEU A 460 -22.12 -12.69 -5.97
C LEU A 460 -22.58 -12.48 -4.52
N SER A 461 -23.37 -13.39 -3.95
CA SER A 461 -23.90 -13.25 -2.59
C SER A 461 -22.87 -13.04 -1.50
N PHE A 462 -21.70 -13.68 -1.61
CA PHE A 462 -20.63 -13.51 -0.63
C PHE A 462 -19.93 -12.14 -0.75
N ASP A 463 -19.69 -11.64 -1.96
CA ASP A 463 -19.13 -10.29 -2.17
C ASP A 463 -20.10 -9.20 -1.69
N PHE A 464 -21.40 -9.31 -2.02
CA PHE A 464 -22.41 -8.40 -1.49
C PHE A 464 -22.51 -8.45 0.04
N PHE A 465 -22.40 -9.63 0.65
CA PHE A 465 -22.32 -9.76 2.11
C PHE A 465 -21.09 -9.05 2.68
N GLN A 466 -19.89 -9.37 2.18
CA GLN A 466 -18.63 -8.78 2.63
C GLN A 466 -18.69 -7.24 2.56
N VAL A 467 -19.11 -6.68 1.43
CA VAL A 467 -19.19 -5.22 1.23
C VAL A 467 -20.27 -4.57 2.11
N PHE A 468 -21.37 -5.27 2.44
CA PHE A 468 -22.39 -4.75 3.34
C PHE A 468 -21.96 -4.76 4.81
N VAL A 469 -21.23 -5.79 5.28
CA VAL A 469 -20.83 -5.87 6.69
C VAL A 469 -19.60 -5.01 7.03
N ALA A 470 -18.74 -4.75 6.06
CA ALA A 470 -17.48 -4.01 6.29
C ALA A 470 -17.62 -2.48 6.45
N SER A 471 -18.83 -1.91 6.34
CA SER A 471 -19.03 -0.46 6.41
C SER A 471 -20.42 -0.10 6.94
N GLU A 472 -20.46 0.67 8.04
CA GLU A 472 -21.69 1.22 8.59
C GLU A 472 -22.37 2.26 7.66
N VAL A 473 -21.63 2.85 6.72
CA VAL A 473 -22.22 3.71 5.68
C VAL A 473 -23.05 2.89 4.70
N ASN A 474 -22.56 1.70 4.33
CA ASN A 474 -23.19 0.85 3.34
C ASN A 474 -24.53 0.33 3.87
N GLY A 475 -25.56 0.47 3.02
CA GLY A 475 -26.94 0.06 3.28
C GLY A 475 -27.66 -0.33 2.00
N LEU A 476 -28.97 -0.53 2.07
CA LEU A 476 -29.82 -0.97 0.96
C LEU A 476 -29.74 -0.03 -0.25
N LYS A 477 -29.58 1.30 -0.07
CA LYS A 477 -29.35 2.22 -1.19
C LYS A 477 -28.00 1.99 -1.89
N THR A 478 -26.96 1.66 -1.13
CA THR A 478 -25.63 1.33 -1.66
C THR A 478 -25.68 0.04 -2.48
N LEU A 479 -26.33 -1.00 -1.95
CA LEU A 479 -26.56 -2.26 -2.67
C LEU A 479 -27.36 -2.01 -3.96
N ARG A 480 -28.44 -1.20 -3.87
CA ARG A 480 -29.25 -0.83 -5.03
C ARG A 480 -28.43 -0.10 -6.10
N GLU A 481 -27.56 0.83 -5.74
CA GLU A 481 -26.78 1.56 -6.73
C GLU A 481 -25.78 0.63 -7.45
N PHE A 482 -25.10 -0.30 -6.77
CA PHE A 482 -24.25 -1.32 -7.43
C PHE A 482 -25.05 -2.20 -8.39
N VAL A 483 -26.24 -2.64 -7.96
CA VAL A 483 -27.14 -3.48 -8.75
C VAL A 483 -27.64 -2.73 -9.98
N TRP A 484 -27.87 -1.41 -9.91
CA TRP A 484 -28.21 -0.59 -11.08
C TRP A 484 -26.99 -0.23 -11.94
N ASP A 485 -25.82 -0.01 -11.36
CA ASP A 485 -24.56 0.26 -12.07
C ASP A 485 -24.12 -0.94 -12.92
N SER A 486 -24.36 -2.16 -12.44
CA SER A 486 -24.13 -3.39 -13.19
C SER A 486 -24.94 -3.48 -14.49
N ILE A 487 -26.09 -2.81 -14.58
CA ILE A 487 -26.89 -2.69 -15.82
C ILE A 487 -26.52 -1.40 -16.58
N ARG A 488 -26.17 -0.32 -15.87
CA ARG A 488 -25.78 0.99 -16.45
C ARG A 488 -24.55 0.85 -17.34
N PHE A 489 -23.50 0.21 -16.82
CA PHE A 489 -22.19 0.07 -17.47
C PHE A 489 -22.02 -1.24 -18.26
N SER A 490 -23.07 -2.07 -18.34
CA SER A 490 -23.07 -3.29 -19.15
C SER A 490 -22.91 -3.00 -20.65
N SER A 491 -22.62 -4.07 -21.39
CA SER A 491 -22.52 -4.14 -22.85
C SER A 491 -23.82 -4.55 -23.52
N MET A 492 -24.94 -4.48 -22.79
CA MET A 492 -26.28 -4.39 -23.35
C MET A 492 -26.45 -3.13 -24.22
N ASP A 493 -27.34 -3.20 -25.21
CA ASP A 493 -27.92 -2.03 -25.89
C ASP A 493 -29.02 -1.32 -25.06
N ASP A 494 -29.56 -0.21 -25.58
CA ASP A 494 -30.54 0.61 -24.86
C ASP A 494 -31.89 -0.10 -24.62
N GLU A 495 -32.30 -1.01 -25.50
CA GLU A 495 -33.56 -1.78 -25.36
C GLU A 495 -33.36 -2.96 -24.41
N GLU A 496 -32.23 -3.67 -24.51
CA GLU A 496 -31.78 -4.65 -23.52
C GLU A 496 -31.74 -4.03 -22.11
N LYS A 497 -31.16 -2.81 -21.96
CA LYS A 497 -31.15 -2.07 -20.68
C LYS A 497 -32.54 -1.63 -20.23
N ARG A 498 -33.39 -1.15 -21.14
CA ARG A 498 -34.77 -0.74 -20.81
C ARG A 498 -35.59 -1.91 -20.28
N LEU A 499 -35.44 -3.09 -20.87
CA LEU A 499 -36.05 -4.34 -20.40
C LEU A 499 -35.45 -4.76 -19.05
N ALA A 500 -34.12 -4.74 -18.94
CA ALA A 500 -33.38 -5.09 -17.73
C ALA A 500 -33.85 -4.28 -16.51
N TYR A 501 -33.88 -2.95 -16.60
CA TYR A 501 -34.37 -2.09 -15.51
C TYR A 501 -35.84 -2.37 -15.17
N ALA A 502 -36.72 -2.55 -16.18
CA ALA A 502 -38.13 -2.82 -15.92
C ALA A 502 -38.36 -4.14 -15.16
N THR A 503 -37.58 -5.18 -15.46
CA THR A 503 -37.60 -6.47 -14.75
C THR A 503 -36.93 -6.38 -13.38
N LEU A 504 -35.83 -5.65 -13.27
CA LEU A 504 -35.09 -5.44 -12.03
C LEU A 504 -35.92 -4.69 -10.99
N GLU A 505 -36.68 -3.64 -11.36
CA GLU A 505 -37.63 -2.96 -10.44
C GLU A 505 -38.68 -3.94 -9.88
N ARG A 506 -39.23 -4.85 -10.72
CA ARG A 506 -40.20 -5.87 -10.26
C ARG A 506 -39.58 -6.83 -9.25
N ARG A 507 -38.38 -7.34 -9.55
CA ARG A 507 -37.65 -8.28 -8.67
C ARG A 507 -37.21 -7.60 -7.37
N TRP A 508 -36.76 -6.36 -7.43
CA TRP A 508 -36.35 -5.57 -6.27
C TRP A 508 -37.54 -5.23 -5.36
N ALA A 509 -38.68 -4.80 -5.91
CA ALA A 509 -39.89 -4.55 -5.13
C ALA A 509 -40.40 -5.84 -4.43
N LYS A 510 -40.28 -7.01 -5.10
CA LYS A 510 -40.57 -8.31 -4.49
C LYS A 510 -39.59 -8.63 -3.34
N PHE A 511 -38.29 -8.41 -3.53
CA PHE A 511 -37.26 -8.61 -2.49
C PHE A 511 -37.49 -7.73 -1.25
N VAL A 512 -37.73 -6.43 -1.44
CA VAL A 512 -38.08 -5.50 -0.34
C VAL A 512 -39.33 -5.97 0.40
N LYS A 513 -40.36 -6.43 -0.34
CA LYS A 513 -41.57 -6.99 0.27
C LYS A 513 -41.30 -8.29 1.06
N ASN A 514 -40.46 -9.20 0.54
CA ASN A 514 -40.05 -10.41 1.26
C ASN A 514 -39.40 -10.07 2.61
N ILE A 515 -38.54 -9.04 2.66
CA ILE A 515 -37.91 -8.59 3.91
C ILE A 515 -38.97 -8.13 4.92
N LEU A 516 -39.91 -7.30 4.48
CA LEU A 516 -40.96 -6.76 5.34
C LEU A 516 -41.92 -7.85 5.86
N ASP A 517 -42.40 -8.72 4.98
CA ASP A 517 -43.30 -9.82 5.32
C ASP A 517 -42.65 -10.83 6.28
N THR A 518 -41.35 -11.12 6.11
CA THR A 518 -40.64 -12.18 6.86
C THR A 518 -40.07 -11.70 8.20
N TYR A 519 -39.62 -10.44 8.28
CA TYR A 519 -38.86 -9.92 9.42
C TYR A 519 -39.54 -8.74 10.14
N GLY A 520 -40.49 -8.05 9.50
CA GLY A 520 -41.15 -6.86 10.05
C GLY A 520 -41.93 -7.11 11.35
N GLU A 521 -42.65 -8.23 11.47
CA GLU A 521 -43.38 -8.54 12.72
C GLU A 521 -42.45 -8.80 13.91
N ARG A 522 -41.29 -9.45 13.68
CA ARG A 522 -40.25 -9.61 14.73
C ARG A 522 -39.75 -8.23 15.18
N HIS A 523 -39.55 -7.32 14.23
CA HIS A 523 -39.08 -5.96 14.48
C HIS A 523 -40.06 -5.15 15.36
N LEU A 524 -41.36 -5.28 15.13
CA LEU A 524 -42.40 -4.66 15.98
C LEU A 524 -42.40 -5.24 17.40
N SER A 525 -42.13 -6.55 17.56
CA SER A 525 -42.07 -7.17 18.89
C SER A 525 -40.85 -6.74 19.72
N GLN A 526 -39.70 -6.47 19.07
CA GLN A 526 -38.45 -6.08 19.74
C GLN A 526 -38.33 -4.56 19.94
N THR A 527 -38.85 -3.73 19.03
CA THR A 527 -38.90 -2.28 19.23
C THR A 527 -39.78 -1.89 20.42
N GLY A 528 -40.81 -2.69 20.74
CA GLY A 528 -41.61 -2.55 21.97
C GLY A 528 -40.81 -2.70 23.27
N THR A 529 -39.70 -3.44 23.29
CA THR A 529 -38.78 -3.49 24.45
C THR A 529 -37.62 -2.49 24.32
N ALA A 530 -37.13 -2.22 23.10
CA ALA A 530 -36.11 -1.19 22.88
C ALA A 530 -36.57 0.23 23.27
N ALA A 531 -37.85 0.55 23.07
CA ALA A 531 -38.45 1.82 23.52
C ALA A 531 -38.42 2.02 25.05
N ALA A 532 -38.41 0.93 25.83
CA ALA A 532 -38.20 1.00 27.28
C ALA A 532 -36.72 1.14 27.66
N SER A 533 -35.80 0.67 26.81
CA SER A 533 -34.35 0.73 27.02
C SER A 533 -33.74 2.08 26.62
N LEU A 534 -34.24 2.74 25.57
CA LEU A 534 -33.74 4.07 25.15
C LEU A 534 -33.98 5.17 26.21
N ILE A 535 -34.96 4.98 27.10
CA ILE A 535 -35.27 5.90 28.21
C ILE A 535 -34.26 5.75 29.37
N ALA A 536 -33.44 4.68 29.40
CA ALA A 536 -32.49 4.40 30.48
C ALA A 536 -31.13 5.09 30.33
N ILE A 537 -30.80 5.69 29.18
CA ILE A 537 -29.48 6.28 28.89
C ILE A 537 -29.53 7.83 28.90
N THR A 538 -30.58 8.42 29.49
CA THR A 538 -30.71 9.88 29.68
C THR A 538 -30.93 10.30 31.14
N SER A 539 -30.25 9.66 32.10
CA SER A 539 -30.13 10.18 33.48
C SER A 539 -29.00 9.55 34.33
N ILE A 540 -27.74 9.92 34.07
CA ILE A 540 -26.68 9.87 35.10
C ILE A 540 -25.92 11.21 35.12
N ASP A 541 -26.60 12.25 35.62
CA ASP A 541 -25.92 13.37 36.28
C ASP A 541 -25.78 13.04 37.76
N ASN A 542 -24.55 12.92 38.27
CA ASN A 542 -24.35 12.73 39.71
C ASN A 542 -22.97 13.23 40.20
N PHE A 543 -22.70 14.52 39.99
CA PHE A 543 -21.71 15.26 40.76
C PHE A 543 -22.35 16.46 41.46
N ASN A 544 -22.25 16.50 42.79
CA ASN A 544 -22.81 17.57 43.61
C ASN A 544 -22.14 18.92 43.35
N LEU A 545 -22.94 19.95 43.04
CA LEU A 545 -22.74 21.32 43.54
C LEU A 545 -24.12 21.99 43.72
N SER A 546 -24.26 22.84 44.74
CA SER A 546 -25.57 23.24 45.28
C SER A 546 -26.20 24.46 44.57
N PRO A 547 -27.54 24.48 44.35
CA PRO A 547 -28.25 25.67 43.90
C PRO A 547 -28.60 26.60 45.07
N VAL A 548 -28.31 27.90 44.95
CA VAL A 548 -28.68 28.93 45.95
C VAL A 548 -29.59 29.98 45.32
N LEU A 549 -30.88 29.88 45.68
CA LEU A 549 -31.90 30.93 45.78
C LEU A 549 -32.34 31.78 44.54
N ILE A 550 -33.66 31.67 44.31
CA ILE A 550 -34.63 32.76 44.04
C ILE A 550 -34.93 33.16 42.56
N PRO A 551 -36.21 33.49 42.21
CA PRO A 551 -36.77 33.09 40.90
C PRO A 551 -37.66 34.14 40.18
N LYS A 552 -38.28 33.69 39.07
CA LYS A 552 -39.51 34.22 38.38
C LYS A 552 -39.50 35.64 37.80
N VAL A 553 -39.81 35.73 36.49
CA VAL A 553 -40.92 36.53 35.94
C VAL A 553 -41.61 35.71 34.83
N ASN A 554 -42.91 35.94 34.61
CA ASN A 554 -43.76 35.22 33.64
C ASN A 554 -43.97 36.00 32.32
N GLU A 555 -44.39 35.27 31.28
CA GLU A 555 -45.37 35.62 30.23
C GLU A 555 -45.35 37.03 29.55
N ALA A 556 -45.19 37.03 28.22
CA ALA A 556 -45.71 38.11 27.37
C ALA A 556 -46.17 37.62 25.97
N TYR A 557 -47.49 37.41 25.86
CA TYR A 557 -48.36 37.58 24.67
C TYR A 557 -47.87 37.26 23.24
N ALA A 558 -48.62 36.36 22.59
CA ALA A 558 -48.65 36.19 21.15
C ALA A 558 -49.43 37.32 20.42
N MET A 559 -49.09 37.56 19.15
CA MET A 559 -50.06 38.01 18.14
C MET A 559 -49.66 37.61 16.71
N LYS A 560 -50.60 36.91 16.03
CA LYS A 560 -51.16 37.19 14.67
C LYS A 560 -50.23 37.24 13.42
N SER A 561 -50.72 36.91 12.21
CA SER A 561 -51.93 36.16 11.77
C SER A 561 -52.04 36.04 10.23
N ALA A 562 -52.77 35.00 9.76
CA ALA A 562 -53.75 35.04 8.65
C ALA A 562 -53.26 35.17 7.18
N GLN A 563 -53.98 34.78 6.11
CA GLN A 563 -55.19 33.95 5.76
C GLN A 563 -55.24 33.92 4.20
N PHE A 564 -56.02 33.17 3.39
CA PHE A 564 -56.87 31.94 3.34
C PHE A 564 -57.17 31.70 1.82
N ASP A 565 -57.97 30.79 1.25
CA ASP A 565 -59.01 29.77 1.62
C ASP A 565 -58.69 28.47 0.81
N PHE A 566 -59.05 27.21 1.12
CA PHE A 566 -60.32 26.52 1.52
C PHE A 566 -61.29 26.15 0.38
N VAL A 567 -61.80 24.89 0.40
CA VAL A 567 -63.25 24.50 0.45
C VAL A 567 -63.47 22.95 0.29
N PHE A 568 -64.05 22.31 1.33
CA PHE A 568 -65.01 21.16 1.44
C PHE A 568 -64.99 19.90 0.50
N ALA A 569 -65.45 18.67 0.86
CA ALA A 569 -65.73 17.99 2.17
C ALA A 569 -66.21 16.49 2.04
N ALA A 570 -65.88 15.64 3.04
CA ALA A 570 -66.72 14.70 3.88
C ALA A 570 -67.72 13.65 3.26
N PRO A 571 -68.33 12.71 4.06
CA PRO A 571 -67.74 11.68 4.97
C PRO A 571 -68.52 10.30 5.05
N SER A 572 -68.12 9.42 6.01
CA SER A 572 -68.96 8.43 6.78
C SER A 572 -69.39 7.06 6.18
N SER A 573 -69.87 6.02 6.90
CA SER A 573 -69.49 5.31 8.18
C SER A 573 -70.55 4.25 8.60
N ALA A 574 -70.24 3.08 9.20
CA ALA A 574 -71.11 2.32 10.15
C ALA A 574 -70.50 0.99 10.73
N VAL A 575 -70.89 0.59 11.95
CA VAL A 575 -70.59 -0.69 12.67
C VAL A 575 -71.72 -1.02 13.69
N PRO A 576 -72.25 -2.27 13.79
CA PRO A 576 -72.23 -3.10 15.04
C PRO A 576 -72.12 -4.64 14.78
N LEU A 577 -71.59 -5.55 15.62
CA LEU A 577 -71.82 -5.92 17.05
C LEU A 577 -73.21 -6.56 17.32
N SER A 578 -73.41 -7.66 18.10
CA SER A 578 -72.52 -8.63 18.79
C SER A 578 -73.32 -9.85 19.38
N GLN A 579 -72.71 -10.69 20.25
CA GLN A 579 -73.20 -11.92 20.96
C GLN A 579 -73.06 -13.24 20.14
N GLY A 580 -72.57 -14.39 20.64
CA GLY A 580 -72.07 -14.82 21.97
C GLY A 580 -72.96 -15.91 22.62
N THR A 581 -72.51 -17.00 23.26
CA THR A 581 -71.18 -17.60 23.64
C THR A 581 -71.34 -19.15 23.73
N ALA A 582 -70.44 -20.06 24.15
CA ALA A 582 -69.13 -20.04 24.83
C ALA A 582 -68.14 -21.09 24.21
N ALA A 583 -67.43 -22.06 24.83
CA ALA A 583 -67.40 -22.67 26.19
C ALA A 583 -65.98 -23.21 26.59
N THR A 584 -65.85 -24.45 27.13
CA THR A 584 -64.70 -24.95 27.95
C THR A 584 -64.59 -26.49 27.96
N PRO A 585 -63.53 -27.16 28.52
CA PRO A 585 -62.06 -26.91 28.63
C PRO A 585 -61.25 -28.21 28.22
N PRO A 586 -59.99 -28.57 28.66
CA PRO A 586 -58.95 -27.92 29.48
C PRO A 586 -57.50 -27.93 28.86
N ARG A 587 -56.43 -27.91 29.68
CA ARG A 587 -55.05 -27.42 29.36
C ARG A 587 -53.92 -28.49 29.36
N HIS A 588 -52.86 -28.25 28.56
CA HIS A 588 -51.39 -28.45 28.80
C HIS A 588 -50.81 -29.84 29.21
N PRO A 589 -49.56 -30.23 28.81
CA PRO A 589 -48.30 -29.64 29.31
C PRO A 589 -47.13 -29.48 28.29
N ARG A 590 -45.87 -29.86 28.62
CA ARG A 590 -44.59 -29.28 28.12
C ARG A 590 -43.48 -30.29 27.72
N ARG A 591 -42.54 -29.84 26.85
CA ARG A 591 -41.05 -30.06 26.81
C ARG A 591 -40.42 -31.40 26.36
N ARG A 592 -39.17 -31.27 25.84
CA ARG A 592 -38.01 -32.24 25.83
C ARG A 592 -38.03 -33.42 24.80
N GLU A 593 -36.92 -33.98 24.28
CA GLU A 593 -35.45 -33.61 24.24
C GLU A 593 -34.64 -34.44 23.17
N THR A 594 -33.49 -33.92 22.71
CA THR A 594 -32.22 -34.56 22.19
C THR A 594 -32.11 -35.76 21.19
N ARG A 595 -31.22 -35.56 20.20
CA ARG A 595 -30.16 -36.44 19.57
C ARG A 595 -30.23 -38.00 19.63
N GLY A 596 -29.89 -38.65 18.51
CA GLY A 596 -29.52 -40.09 18.39
C GLY A 596 -28.71 -40.41 17.10
N LEU A 597 -28.05 -41.57 17.01
CA LEU A 597 -27.09 -41.97 15.95
C LEU A 597 -27.54 -43.22 15.13
N THR A 598 -26.81 -43.48 14.03
CA THR A 598 -26.50 -44.79 13.36
C THR A 598 -27.22 -45.25 12.06
N LYS A 599 -26.37 -45.41 11.01
CA LYS A 599 -26.15 -46.53 10.06
C LYS A 599 -27.28 -47.28 9.29
N GLU A 600 -26.86 -47.67 8.08
CA GLU A 600 -27.19 -48.87 7.25
C GLU A 600 -28.33 -48.86 6.19
N LYS A 601 -27.88 -48.77 4.91
CA LYS A 601 -28.01 -49.76 3.80
C LYS A 601 -29.31 -49.94 2.97
N ASN A 602 -29.02 -50.15 1.67
CA ASN A 602 -29.66 -51.04 0.66
C ASN A 602 -30.86 -50.55 -0.20
N ASN A 603 -30.59 -50.51 -1.52
CA ASN A 603 -31.36 -51.10 -2.64
C ASN A 603 -32.73 -50.49 -3.07
N SER A 604 -33.14 -50.49 -4.36
CA SER A 604 -32.46 -50.85 -5.63
C SER A 604 -33.37 -50.65 -6.88
N SER A 605 -32.78 -50.31 -8.05
CA SER A 605 -33.26 -50.63 -9.45
C SER A 605 -34.63 -50.06 -9.91
N LEU A 606 -35.06 -49.99 -11.19
CA LEU A 606 -34.64 -50.40 -12.56
C LEU A 606 -34.89 -49.20 -13.53
N LEU A 607 -34.01 -48.81 -14.49
CA LEU A 607 -33.76 -49.33 -15.87
C LEU A 607 -34.82 -49.06 -16.98
N ILE A 608 -34.38 -48.44 -18.10
CA ILE A 608 -34.81 -48.66 -19.53
C ILE A 608 -36.20 -48.05 -19.93
N THR A 609 -36.50 -47.48 -21.12
CA THR A 609 -35.89 -47.42 -22.49
C THR A 609 -36.10 -46.03 -23.16
N SER A 610 -35.38 -45.75 -24.26
CA SER A 610 -35.58 -44.62 -25.19
C SER A 610 -36.42 -44.94 -26.45
N PRO A 611 -36.97 -43.93 -27.17
CA PRO A 611 -37.40 -44.05 -28.58
C PRO A 611 -36.68 -43.06 -29.55
N PRO A 612 -36.76 -43.24 -30.90
CA PRO A 612 -35.91 -42.55 -31.88
C PRO A 612 -36.59 -41.56 -32.86
N GLN A 613 -35.73 -40.90 -33.68
CA GLN A 613 -35.98 -39.94 -34.77
C GLN A 613 -37.03 -40.34 -35.84
N THR A 614 -37.61 -39.36 -36.58
CA THR A 614 -37.28 -39.09 -38.01
C THR A 614 -38.07 -37.96 -38.74
N LYS A 615 -37.32 -37.15 -39.53
CA LYS A 615 -37.56 -36.64 -40.92
C LYS A 615 -38.66 -35.61 -41.34
N ILE A 616 -38.15 -34.47 -41.86
CA ILE A 616 -38.26 -33.90 -43.24
C ILE A 616 -39.65 -33.53 -43.86
N ASN A 617 -39.85 -32.24 -44.17
CA ASN A 617 -40.24 -31.62 -45.49
C ASN A 617 -40.49 -30.10 -45.32
N GLU A 618 -39.83 -29.17 -46.03
CA GLU A 618 -40.03 -28.64 -47.40
C GLU A 618 -40.91 -27.36 -47.53
N LEU A 619 -40.25 -26.26 -47.93
CA LEU A 619 -40.67 -25.17 -48.83
C LEU A 619 -42.14 -24.67 -48.88
N SER A 620 -42.35 -23.36 -48.61
CA SER A 620 -42.68 -22.37 -49.67
C SER A 620 -42.97 -20.92 -49.18
N GLN A 621 -42.42 -19.94 -49.91
CA GLN A 621 -43.02 -18.68 -50.45
C GLN A 621 -43.91 -17.73 -49.60
N ARG A 622 -44.04 -16.41 -49.88
CA ARG A 622 -43.24 -15.35 -50.56
C ARG A 622 -44.06 -14.02 -50.48
N PHE A 623 -43.42 -12.86 -50.73
CA PHE A 623 -44.01 -11.50 -50.85
C PHE A 623 -44.55 -10.88 -49.54
N SER A 624 -44.74 -9.56 -49.40
CA SER A 624 -43.99 -8.35 -49.83
C SER A 624 -44.88 -7.10 -49.67
N ASP A 625 -44.28 -5.99 -49.23
CA ASP A 625 -44.68 -4.59 -49.46
C ASP A 625 -46.08 -4.16 -48.89
N ALA A 626 -46.45 -2.89 -48.67
CA ALA A 626 -45.90 -1.61 -49.15
C ALA A 626 -46.33 -0.40 -48.27
N VAL A 627 -45.78 0.79 -48.58
CA VAL A 627 -46.21 2.17 -48.18
C VAL A 627 -46.02 2.58 -46.70
N GLY A 628 -45.51 3.79 -46.34
CA GLY A 628 -44.83 4.85 -47.11
C GLY A 628 -45.33 6.30 -46.86
N VAL A 629 -44.46 7.30 -47.14
CA VAL A 629 -44.76 8.74 -47.42
C VAL A 629 -45.17 9.63 -46.22
N SER A 630 -44.92 10.96 -46.12
CA SER A 630 -43.85 11.93 -46.52
C SER A 630 -44.31 13.36 -46.04
N SER A 631 -43.59 14.50 -46.08
CA SER A 631 -42.16 14.89 -46.04
C SER A 631 -42.04 16.45 -46.03
N GLY A 632 -40.91 17.02 -45.60
CA GLY A 632 -40.55 18.45 -45.74
C GLY A 632 -39.24 18.79 -45.00
N SER A 633 -38.17 19.38 -45.55
CA SER A 633 -37.94 20.45 -46.57
C SER A 633 -38.05 21.88 -45.99
N ASN A 634 -37.36 22.93 -46.48
CA ASN A 634 -36.37 23.12 -47.56
C ASN A 634 -35.44 24.32 -47.17
N ALA A 635 -34.37 24.79 -47.84
CA ALA A 635 -33.65 24.54 -49.11
C ALA A 635 -32.17 25.05 -48.93
N GLY A 636 -31.22 25.11 -49.88
CA GLY A 636 -31.17 24.72 -51.30
C GLY A 636 -29.93 25.29 -52.04
N ASP A 637 -29.70 24.81 -53.27
CA ASP A 637 -28.99 25.38 -54.45
C ASP A 637 -27.54 25.97 -54.34
N ASP A 638 -26.67 25.95 -55.37
CA ASP A 638 -26.97 25.90 -56.82
C ASP A 638 -25.85 25.27 -57.73
N ARG A 639 -26.30 24.53 -58.76
CA ARG A 639 -25.77 24.22 -60.14
C ARG A 639 -24.39 23.62 -60.53
N ASP A 640 -24.53 22.52 -61.33
CA ASP A 640 -24.10 22.30 -62.74
C ASP A 640 -22.89 21.42 -63.21
N THR A 641 -23.26 20.27 -63.83
CA THR A 641 -22.72 19.62 -65.07
C THR A 641 -21.28 19.06 -65.12
N SER A 642 -20.93 17.84 -65.60
CA SER A 642 -21.62 16.77 -66.36
C SER A 642 -20.61 15.66 -66.80
N THR A 643 -21.10 14.44 -67.12
CA THR A 643 -20.46 13.37 -67.97
C THR A 643 -19.15 12.67 -67.52
N ASN A 644 -18.93 11.36 -67.75
CA ASN A 644 -19.83 10.19 -67.91
C ASN A 644 -19.02 8.86 -67.82
N ASP A 645 -19.72 7.73 -67.58
CA ASP A 645 -19.31 6.32 -67.88
C ASP A 645 -18.07 5.69 -67.20
N ALA A 646 -18.00 4.37 -66.92
CA ALA A 646 -19.03 3.34 -66.75
C ALA A 646 -18.49 2.04 -66.10
N LEU A 647 -19.37 1.36 -65.33
CA LEU A 647 -19.44 -0.08 -65.05
C LEU A 647 -18.42 -0.83 -64.15
N THR A 648 -18.95 -1.87 -63.52
CA THR A 648 -18.41 -2.79 -62.50
C THR A 648 -18.48 -4.26 -63.03
N PRO A 649 -18.51 -5.32 -62.20
CA PRO A 649 -17.45 -5.95 -61.38
C PRO A 649 -17.20 -7.44 -61.74
N SER A 650 -16.25 -8.16 -61.12
CA SER A 650 -16.45 -9.55 -60.59
C SER A 650 -15.25 -10.29 -59.95
N ARG A 651 -15.62 -11.16 -59.00
CA ARG A 651 -15.09 -12.46 -58.49
C ARG A 651 -14.63 -13.48 -59.59
N PRO A 652 -14.12 -14.72 -59.29
CA PRO A 652 -13.65 -15.37 -58.03
C PRO A 652 -12.45 -16.39 -58.14
N HIS A 653 -12.16 -17.10 -57.03
CA HIS A 653 -11.91 -18.57 -56.87
C HIS A 653 -10.71 -19.37 -57.47
N TRP A 654 -10.32 -20.37 -56.65
CA TRP A 654 -9.86 -21.75 -56.94
C TRP A 654 -8.47 -22.03 -57.58
N ASP A 655 -7.57 -22.56 -56.74
CA ASP A 655 -6.95 -23.89 -56.82
C ASP A 655 -6.00 -24.36 -57.96
N ALA A 656 -5.19 -25.35 -57.57
CA ALA A 656 -4.71 -26.52 -58.35
C ALA A 656 -3.28 -26.55 -58.99
N LEU A 657 -2.48 -27.46 -58.41
CA LEU A 657 -1.67 -28.51 -59.08
C LEU A 657 -0.30 -28.22 -59.75
N ARG A 658 0.74 -28.72 -59.05
CA ARG A 658 1.78 -29.66 -59.56
C ARG A 658 2.71 -29.25 -60.73
N SER A 659 3.91 -28.80 -60.34
CA SER A 659 5.22 -29.43 -60.65
C SER A 659 5.65 -29.75 -62.10
N ARG A 660 6.94 -29.48 -62.42
CA ARG A 660 7.91 -30.53 -62.85
C ARG A 660 9.35 -30.00 -63.11
N ARG A 661 10.33 -30.66 -62.45
CA ARG A 661 11.68 -31.08 -62.94
C ARG A 661 12.60 -30.00 -63.59
N ARG A 662 13.88 -29.88 -63.21
CA ARG A 662 14.95 -30.89 -63.41
C ARG A 662 16.16 -30.66 -62.47
N GLY A 663 16.89 -31.75 -62.15
CA GLY A 663 18.33 -31.75 -61.80
C GLY A 663 19.09 -32.59 -62.85
N PRO A 664 20.18 -33.34 -62.52
CA PRO A 664 20.85 -33.47 -61.21
C PRO A 664 22.41 -33.70 -61.23
N LYS A 665 23.03 -33.77 -60.03
CA LYS A 665 24.29 -34.51 -59.67
C LYS A 665 25.63 -34.08 -60.34
N PRO A 666 26.81 -34.63 -59.94
CA PRO A 666 27.19 -35.60 -58.86
C PRO A 666 27.87 -34.93 -57.63
N TRP A 667 27.90 -35.46 -56.38
CA TRP A 667 28.46 -36.74 -55.83
C TRP A 667 30.01 -36.76 -55.80
N ASN A 668 30.74 -37.21 -54.76
CA ASN A 668 30.45 -38.07 -53.58
C ASN A 668 31.48 -37.81 -52.42
N ASP A 669 31.52 -38.45 -51.22
CA ASP A 669 30.85 -39.64 -50.66
C ASP A 669 30.91 -39.71 -49.10
N ASN A 670 29.99 -40.48 -48.47
CA ASN A 670 30.10 -41.23 -47.18
C ASN A 670 30.48 -40.50 -45.85
N ALA A 671 30.11 -40.95 -44.64
CA ALA A 671 29.10 -41.89 -44.07
C ALA A 671 29.28 -41.88 -42.51
N GLU A 672 28.50 -42.47 -41.59
CA GLU A 672 27.09 -42.88 -41.33
C GLU A 672 27.07 -43.41 -39.86
N ALA A 673 25.98 -43.59 -39.10
CA ALA A 673 24.65 -42.94 -38.97
C ALA A 673 23.96 -43.55 -37.71
N GLY A 674 23.07 -42.83 -37.00
CA GLY A 674 22.31 -43.44 -35.87
C GLY A 674 21.47 -42.51 -34.97
N SER A 675 20.14 -42.69 -35.02
CA SER A 675 19.10 -42.59 -33.96
C SER A 675 19.25 -41.71 -32.69
N GLY A 676 18.17 -41.02 -32.30
CA GLY A 676 17.92 -40.58 -30.91
C GLY A 676 16.73 -39.60 -30.78
N GLU A 677 15.89 -39.79 -29.77
CA GLU A 677 14.71 -38.96 -29.44
C GLU A 677 14.88 -38.21 -28.10
N ALA A 678 14.00 -37.22 -27.88
CA ALA A 678 13.47 -36.74 -26.58
C ALA A 678 14.40 -36.21 -25.46
N ASP A 679 14.09 -34.96 -25.04
CA ASP A 679 13.81 -34.50 -23.67
C ASP A 679 14.78 -34.63 -22.47
N SER A 680 14.48 -33.76 -21.50
CA SER A 680 14.86 -33.76 -20.07
C SER A 680 16.18 -33.09 -19.64
N LEU A 681 15.98 -32.23 -18.63
CA LEU A 681 16.83 -31.25 -17.97
C LEU A 681 17.84 -31.84 -16.94
N TYR A 682 18.93 -31.09 -16.68
CA TYR A 682 19.85 -31.15 -15.51
C TYR A 682 20.63 -32.48 -15.26
N ILE A 683 21.95 -32.47 -15.03
CA ILE A 683 22.65 -31.94 -13.84
C ILE A 683 24.09 -31.46 -14.18
N ALA A 684 24.72 -30.67 -13.28
CA ALA A 684 25.98 -29.96 -13.50
C ALA A 684 27.29 -30.80 -13.39
N ASN A 685 28.38 -30.36 -14.04
CA ASN A 685 29.59 -29.83 -13.35
C ASN A 685 30.83 -29.47 -14.24
N VAL A 686 31.44 -28.30 -13.93
CA VAL A 686 32.91 -28.05 -13.78
C VAL A 686 33.91 -27.97 -14.98
N HIS A 687 34.65 -26.84 -15.00
CA HIS A 687 36.00 -26.52 -15.56
C HIS A 687 36.34 -26.34 -17.07
N GLY A 688 36.67 -25.09 -17.43
CA GLY A 688 37.83 -24.69 -18.27
C GLY A 688 37.65 -24.62 -19.81
N ALA A 689 38.49 -23.93 -20.60
CA ALA A 689 39.43 -22.81 -20.31
C ALA A 689 39.93 -22.15 -21.63
N HIS A 690 40.22 -20.83 -21.63
CA HIS A 690 40.83 -20.01 -22.71
C HIS A 690 40.02 -19.85 -24.04
N GLY A 691 40.13 -18.76 -24.82
CA GLY A 691 40.76 -17.44 -24.57
C GLY A 691 41.02 -16.64 -25.88
N LEU A 692 41.30 -15.33 -25.76
CA LEU A 692 41.84 -14.39 -26.78
C LEU A 692 40.91 -14.02 -27.98
N ASP A 693 40.98 -12.83 -28.62
CA ASP A 693 41.41 -11.46 -28.21
C ASP A 693 40.96 -10.43 -29.32
N THR A 694 41.30 -9.14 -29.14
CA THR A 694 41.34 -8.02 -30.10
C THR A 694 40.09 -7.13 -30.33
N ALA A 695 40.38 -5.83 -30.44
CA ALA A 695 39.55 -4.68 -30.83
C ALA A 695 40.54 -3.51 -31.17
N PRO A 696 40.14 -2.23 -31.35
CA PRO A 696 39.00 -1.59 -32.03
C PRO A 696 39.50 -0.62 -33.15
N LYS A 697 38.63 0.25 -33.74
CA LYS A 697 38.86 1.72 -34.02
C LYS A 697 37.70 2.40 -34.83
N PRO A 698 37.61 3.75 -34.96
CA PRO A 698 36.31 4.45 -34.92
C PRO A 698 35.95 5.52 -36.01
N VAL A 699 34.69 5.96 -35.95
CA VAL A 699 34.02 7.27 -36.27
C VAL A 699 34.87 8.45 -36.81
N PRO A 700 34.38 9.23 -37.81
CA PRO A 700 33.98 10.64 -37.52
C PRO A 700 32.92 11.37 -38.44
N ARG A 701 31.97 12.13 -37.82
CA ARG A 701 31.52 13.53 -38.18
C ARG A 701 30.76 13.77 -39.54
N THR A 702 29.99 14.84 -39.87
CA THR A 702 29.34 16.09 -39.28
C THR A 702 28.38 16.71 -40.36
N LEU A 703 27.59 17.82 -40.28
CA LEU A 703 27.31 18.95 -39.34
C LEU A 703 25.89 19.60 -39.63
N THR A 704 25.33 20.29 -38.63
CA THR A 704 24.20 21.27 -38.48
C THR A 704 23.56 22.12 -39.63
N GLY A 705 22.29 22.51 -39.40
CA GLY A 705 21.62 23.79 -39.78
C GLY A 705 20.07 23.67 -39.69
N VAL A 706 19.23 24.62 -39.25
CA VAL A 706 19.36 26.01 -38.72
C VAL A 706 18.28 26.23 -37.62
N LEU A 707 18.47 27.17 -36.69
CA LEU A 707 17.53 27.51 -35.59
C LEU A 707 16.72 28.80 -35.84
N GLY A 708 15.58 28.92 -35.14
CA GLY A 708 14.82 30.16 -34.92
C GLY A 708 14.12 30.08 -33.55
N ASP A 709 14.08 31.19 -32.80
CA ASP A 709 13.98 31.15 -31.33
C ASP A 709 12.56 31.22 -30.73
N SER A 710 12.31 30.36 -29.73
CA SER A 710 11.49 30.70 -28.55
C SER A 710 11.75 29.77 -27.34
N HIS A 711 12.79 30.10 -26.56
CA HIS A 711 13.14 29.58 -25.21
C HIS A 711 13.37 28.06 -25.03
N PRO A 712 14.56 27.63 -24.54
CA PRO A 712 14.78 26.25 -24.12
C PRO A 712 14.14 25.98 -22.75
N ILE A 713 13.27 24.97 -22.68
CA ILE A 713 12.95 24.30 -21.41
C ILE A 713 14.18 23.46 -21.02
N PRO A 714 14.78 23.63 -19.82
CA PRO A 714 15.90 22.79 -19.41
C PRO A 714 15.46 21.33 -19.25
N LEU A 715 16.11 20.41 -19.95
CA LEU A 715 16.05 18.97 -19.67
C LEU A 715 16.89 18.62 -18.43
N GLU A 716 16.71 19.38 -17.35
CA GLU A 716 17.25 19.07 -16.03
C GLU A 716 16.35 18.05 -15.35
N LEU A 717 16.58 16.78 -15.67
CA LEU A 717 16.04 15.61 -14.97
C LEU A 717 16.74 15.44 -13.59
N VAL A 718 16.76 16.53 -12.81
CA VAL A 718 17.53 16.71 -11.57
C VAL A 718 16.65 16.40 -10.36
N ALA A 719 16.03 15.22 -10.40
CA ALA A 719 15.37 14.56 -9.28
C ALA A 719 15.35 13.04 -9.52
N TYR A 720 16.53 12.41 -9.52
CA TYR A 720 16.57 10.99 -9.18
C TYR A 720 16.05 10.87 -7.75
N ASN A 721 14.90 10.23 -7.54
CA ASN A 721 14.41 9.87 -6.21
C ASN A 721 15.42 8.90 -5.59
N SER A 722 16.39 9.42 -4.82
CA SER A 722 17.30 8.60 -4.02
C SER A 722 16.52 7.66 -3.12
N ASP A 723 15.38 8.14 -2.63
CA ASP A 723 14.70 7.60 -1.47
C ASP A 723 13.97 6.31 -1.86
N VAL A 724 13.32 6.28 -3.03
CA VAL A 724 12.77 5.05 -3.66
C VAL A 724 13.87 4.02 -3.93
N LEU A 725 15.02 4.47 -4.41
CA LEU A 725 16.14 3.57 -4.75
C LEU A 725 16.86 3.04 -3.51
N GLU A 726 16.92 3.80 -2.41
CA GLU A 726 17.40 3.35 -1.10
C GLU A 726 16.39 2.39 -0.45
N HIS A 727 15.08 2.63 -0.61
CA HIS A 727 14.04 1.68 -0.18
C HIS A 727 14.18 0.32 -0.87
N ILE A 728 14.49 0.27 -2.17
CA ILE A 728 14.77 -0.98 -2.90
C ILE A 728 15.93 -1.76 -2.26
N PHE A 729 16.98 -1.08 -1.79
CA PHE A 729 18.10 -1.72 -1.08
C PHE A 729 17.77 -2.10 0.39
N LEU A 730 16.85 -1.40 1.03
CA LEU A 730 16.43 -1.63 2.41
C LEU A 730 15.29 -2.66 2.57
N TRP A 731 14.55 -2.99 1.50
CA TRP A 731 13.37 -3.86 1.58
C TRP A 731 13.43 -5.15 0.76
N LEU A 732 14.21 -5.22 -0.33
CA LEU A 732 14.22 -6.43 -1.14
C LEU A 732 14.95 -7.60 -0.46
N SER A 733 14.29 -8.76 -0.48
CA SER A 733 14.87 -10.03 -0.03
C SER A 733 16.10 -10.39 -0.86
N ARG A 734 16.96 -11.26 -0.27
CA ARG A 734 18.16 -11.79 -0.93
C ARG A 734 17.87 -12.46 -2.28
N GLY A 735 16.67 -13.03 -2.46
CA GLY A 735 16.20 -13.55 -3.74
C GLY A 735 15.74 -12.43 -4.67
N SER A 736 14.80 -11.60 -4.21
CA SER A 736 14.16 -10.54 -5.01
C SER A 736 15.17 -9.54 -5.61
N LEU A 737 16.16 -9.08 -4.83
CA LEU A 737 17.19 -8.16 -5.31
C LEU A 737 18.14 -8.84 -6.31
N SER A 738 18.40 -10.15 -6.17
CA SER A 738 19.21 -10.90 -7.14
C SER A 738 18.44 -11.21 -8.42
N ALA A 739 17.12 -11.40 -8.36
CA ALA A 739 16.25 -11.62 -9.51
C ALA A 739 16.08 -10.32 -10.32
N LEU A 740 15.69 -9.22 -9.68
CA LEU A 740 15.55 -7.89 -10.31
C LEU A 740 16.85 -7.45 -11.02
N MET A 741 18.00 -7.72 -10.42
CA MET A 741 19.32 -7.41 -11.00
C MET A 741 19.86 -8.48 -11.96
N ALA A 742 19.09 -9.52 -12.27
CA ALA A 742 19.37 -10.49 -13.32
C ALA A 742 18.45 -10.32 -14.53
N THR A 743 17.21 -9.85 -14.33
CA THR A 743 16.25 -9.54 -15.40
C THR A 743 16.42 -8.12 -15.95
N CYS A 744 16.65 -7.11 -15.11
CA CYS A 744 16.64 -5.71 -15.55
C CYS A 744 18.03 -5.19 -15.95
N HIS A 745 18.45 -5.50 -17.18
CA HIS A 745 19.69 -5.00 -17.78
C HIS A 745 19.80 -3.46 -17.77
N TYR A 746 18.70 -2.75 -18.07
CA TYR A 746 18.66 -1.28 -18.05
C TYR A 746 18.95 -0.72 -16.65
N PHE A 747 18.40 -1.32 -15.59
CA PHE A 747 18.72 -0.90 -14.21
C PHE A 747 20.20 -1.14 -13.90
N SER A 748 20.76 -2.29 -14.31
CA SER A 748 22.16 -2.64 -14.08
C SER A 748 23.17 -1.69 -14.74
N GLU A 749 22.82 -1.03 -15.85
CA GLU A 749 23.76 -0.15 -16.58
C GLU A 749 23.44 1.35 -16.48
N ALA A 750 22.17 1.75 -16.49
CA ALA A 750 21.76 3.16 -16.49
C ALA A 750 21.48 3.71 -15.08
N ALA A 751 20.80 2.95 -14.22
CA ALA A 751 20.41 3.41 -12.88
C ALA A 751 21.48 3.11 -11.82
N LEU A 752 22.04 1.90 -11.83
CA LEU A 752 22.95 1.41 -10.81
C LEU A 752 24.21 2.29 -10.57
N PRO A 753 24.85 2.92 -11.58
CA PRO A 753 26.00 3.81 -11.36
C PRO A 753 25.67 5.08 -10.58
N ALA A 754 24.44 5.59 -10.67
CA ALA A 754 23.98 6.72 -9.88
C ALA A 754 23.65 6.28 -8.45
N LEU A 755 22.98 5.12 -8.33
CA LEU A 755 22.54 4.52 -7.07
C LEU A 755 23.72 4.18 -6.13
N CYS A 756 24.72 3.47 -6.64
CA CYS A 756 25.93 3.11 -5.89
C CYS A 756 26.79 4.31 -5.46
N LYS A 757 26.52 5.52 -5.97
CA LYS A 757 27.33 6.70 -5.72
C LYS A 757 27.03 7.36 -4.37
N ARG A 758 25.83 7.17 -3.81
CA ARG A 758 25.41 7.67 -2.49
C ARG A 758 24.39 6.74 -1.84
N LEU A 759 24.82 5.98 -0.84
CA LEU A 759 23.94 5.52 0.25
C LEU A 759 23.94 6.61 1.32
N ARG A 760 22.83 7.33 1.49
CA ARG A 760 22.65 8.31 2.57
C ARG A 760 22.22 7.59 3.85
N GLU A 761 21.17 6.77 3.75
CA GLU A 761 20.65 6.04 4.90
C GLU A 761 21.59 4.91 5.36
N PRO A 762 21.75 4.70 6.69
CA PRO A 762 22.53 3.59 7.23
C PRO A 762 21.87 2.23 7.00
N ILE A 763 22.69 1.21 6.78
CA ILE A 763 22.28 -0.19 6.90
C ILE A 763 22.16 -0.53 8.39
N TYR A 764 20.94 -0.43 8.95
CA TYR A 764 20.66 -0.61 10.39
C TYR A 764 20.61 -2.07 10.88
N PHE A 765 20.19 -3.02 10.02
CA PHE A 765 19.89 -4.39 10.43
C PHE A 765 20.77 -5.44 9.74
N SER A 766 20.97 -6.58 10.41
CA SER A 766 21.80 -7.69 9.92
C SER A 766 21.27 -8.31 8.62
N TRP A 767 19.96 -8.41 8.43
CA TRP A 767 19.35 -8.88 7.18
C TRP A 767 19.59 -7.92 6.01
N ASN A 768 19.62 -6.61 6.24
CA ASN A 768 19.97 -5.64 5.20
C ASN A 768 21.43 -5.75 4.79
N LEU A 769 22.34 -5.98 5.74
CA LEU A 769 23.74 -6.28 5.44
C LEU A 769 23.89 -7.59 4.63
N LEU A 770 23.08 -8.62 4.93
CA LEU A 770 23.03 -9.87 4.17
C LEU A 770 22.54 -9.66 2.73
N SER A 771 21.47 -8.89 2.51
CA SER A 771 20.98 -8.51 1.18
C SER A 771 22.01 -7.68 0.41
N PHE A 772 22.65 -6.68 1.05
CA PHE A 772 23.68 -5.85 0.42
C PHE A 772 24.91 -6.65 0.02
N TYR A 773 25.40 -7.55 0.89
CA TYR A 773 26.51 -8.45 0.57
C TYR A 773 26.19 -9.40 -0.59
N ALA A 774 24.96 -9.92 -0.65
CA ALA A 774 24.49 -10.73 -1.77
C ALA A 774 24.41 -9.93 -3.07
N PHE A 775 23.90 -8.69 -3.03
CA PHE A 775 23.87 -7.76 -4.16
C PHE A 775 25.28 -7.53 -4.74
N LEU A 776 26.29 -7.28 -3.90
CA LEU A 776 27.67 -7.09 -4.37
C LEU A 776 28.22 -8.33 -5.09
N ARG A 777 27.75 -9.52 -4.72
CA ARG A 777 28.23 -10.81 -5.26
C ARG A 777 27.36 -11.40 -6.39
N ALA A 778 26.25 -10.76 -6.75
CA ALA A 778 25.41 -11.17 -7.86
C ALA A 778 26.16 -11.01 -9.21
N LYS A 779 25.90 -11.92 -10.16
CA LYS A 779 26.56 -11.91 -11.47
C LYS A 779 26.16 -10.65 -12.28
N SER A 780 27.13 -10.02 -12.93
CA SER A 780 26.95 -8.93 -13.89
C SER A 780 28.22 -8.77 -14.74
N HIS A 781 28.12 -8.14 -15.91
CA HIS A 781 29.26 -7.95 -16.81
C HIS A 781 30.38 -7.08 -16.21
N SER A 782 30.03 -6.15 -15.31
CA SER A 782 30.98 -5.38 -14.49
C SER A 782 30.85 -5.71 -12.99
N PRO A 783 31.96 -5.68 -12.22
CA PRO A 783 31.96 -5.94 -10.78
C PRO A 783 31.37 -4.76 -9.98
N ARG A 784 30.16 -4.96 -9.44
CA ARG A 784 29.32 -3.93 -8.81
C ARG A 784 30.00 -3.18 -7.65
N TRP A 785 30.85 -3.86 -6.89
CA TRP A 785 31.61 -3.26 -5.78
C TRP A 785 32.61 -2.17 -6.19
N THR A 786 32.93 -2.06 -7.48
CA THR A 786 33.75 -0.95 -8.01
C THR A 786 32.98 0.36 -8.14
N MET A 787 31.64 0.32 -8.08
CA MET A 787 30.74 1.46 -8.27
C MET A 787 30.40 2.16 -6.94
N ILE A 788 30.56 1.48 -5.80
CA ILE A 788 30.23 1.99 -4.47
C ILE A 788 31.22 3.07 -4.06
N GLN A 789 30.73 4.29 -3.77
CA GLN A 789 31.58 5.41 -3.32
C GLN A 789 31.29 5.84 -1.88
N ASP A 790 30.03 5.81 -1.43
CA ASP A 790 29.65 6.14 -0.06
C ASP A 790 28.96 4.91 0.59
N LEU A 791 29.35 4.55 1.82
CA LEU A 791 28.78 3.42 2.56
C LEU A 791 28.59 3.76 4.05
N HIS A 792 27.39 3.53 4.58
CA HIS A 792 27.06 3.71 5.99
C HIS A 792 26.46 2.41 6.57
N LEU A 793 27.13 1.82 7.57
CA LEU A 793 26.64 0.68 8.34
C LEU A 793 26.32 1.14 9.77
N ASN A 794 25.12 0.85 10.28
CA ASN A 794 24.70 1.11 11.67
C ASN A 794 24.14 -0.17 12.31
N VAL A 795 24.86 -1.28 12.10
CA VAL A 795 24.46 -2.60 12.57
C VAL A 795 24.83 -2.74 14.04
N ARG A 796 23.82 -2.73 14.93
CA ARG A 796 24.03 -3.16 16.32
C ARG A 796 24.23 -4.67 16.37
N ALA A 797 25.38 -5.09 16.89
CA ALA A 797 25.48 -6.42 17.49
C ALA A 797 24.51 -6.55 18.68
N CYS A 798 24.11 -7.78 18.99
CA CYS A 798 22.97 -8.06 19.87
C CYS A 798 23.26 -7.68 21.34
N ALA A 799 22.91 -6.44 21.74
CA ALA A 799 23.15 -5.94 23.09
C ALA A 799 21.96 -5.18 23.74
N ASN A 800 20.90 -4.85 23.00
CA ASN A 800 19.76 -4.09 23.51
C ASN A 800 18.43 -4.48 22.81
N VAL A 801 18.02 -5.75 22.94
CA VAL A 801 16.67 -6.22 22.59
C VAL A 801 15.88 -6.43 23.89
N PRO A 802 14.72 -5.78 24.12
CA PRO A 802 14.02 -5.86 25.41
C PRO A 802 13.25 -7.16 25.71
N SER A 803 13.30 -8.17 24.83
CA SER A 803 12.55 -9.44 24.93
C SER A 803 13.49 -10.64 24.88
N PRO A 804 13.37 -11.62 25.81
CA PRO A 804 14.08 -12.90 25.74
C PRO A 804 13.69 -13.75 24.52
N ASP A 805 12.48 -13.58 24.00
CA ASP A 805 11.89 -14.43 22.96
C ASP A 805 12.53 -14.15 21.59
N LEU A 806 12.75 -12.86 21.29
CA LEU A 806 13.55 -12.42 20.14
C LEU A 806 15.02 -12.86 20.24
N TRP A 807 15.54 -13.08 21.45
CA TRP A 807 16.94 -13.49 21.66
C TRP A 807 17.21 -14.88 21.09
N HIS A 808 16.27 -15.82 21.27
CA HIS A 808 16.38 -17.16 20.69
C HIS A 808 16.29 -17.16 19.16
N TYR A 809 15.41 -16.33 18.59
CA TYR A 809 15.29 -16.19 17.13
C TYR A 809 16.57 -15.62 16.49
N PHE A 810 17.17 -14.60 17.12
CA PHE A 810 18.46 -14.03 16.69
C PHE A 810 19.64 -15.00 16.88
N LEU A 811 19.69 -15.75 17.97
CA LEU A 811 20.77 -16.72 18.21
C LEU A 811 20.78 -17.86 17.19
N GLY A 812 19.61 -18.35 16.76
CA GLY A 812 19.53 -19.31 15.65
C GLY A 812 20.12 -18.76 14.36
N TYR A 813 19.65 -17.58 13.93
CA TYR A 813 20.08 -16.96 12.67
C TYR A 813 21.57 -16.54 12.66
N ALA A 814 22.11 -16.11 13.81
CA ALA A 814 23.51 -15.71 13.96
C ALA A 814 24.46 -16.91 14.15
N ALA A 815 23.99 -18.05 14.64
CA ALA A 815 24.78 -19.27 14.71
C ALA A 815 25.07 -19.87 13.31
N GLU A 816 24.15 -19.69 12.35
CA GLU A 816 24.33 -20.14 10.97
C GLU A 816 25.08 -19.13 10.07
N ASN A 817 25.11 -17.85 10.44
CA ASN A 817 25.71 -16.79 9.63
C ASN A 817 26.60 -15.87 10.47
N ASP A 818 27.93 -15.98 10.29
CA ASP A 818 28.91 -15.05 10.84
C ASP A 818 28.77 -13.65 10.19
N ILE A 819 27.95 -12.80 10.82
CA ILE A 819 27.67 -11.42 10.40
C ILE A 819 28.95 -10.58 10.36
N SER A 820 29.90 -10.81 11.28
CA SER A 820 31.19 -10.12 11.32
C SER A 820 32.05 -10.47 10.11
N SER A 821 32.16 -11.76 9.75
CA SER A 821 32.79 -12.20 8.50
C SER A 821 32.13 -11.59 7.28
N ILE A 822 30.80 -11.54 7.22
CA ILE A 822 30.05 -10.96 6.10
C ILE A 822 30.30 -9.45 5.97
N MET A 823 30.40 -8.73 7.08
CA MET A 823 30.87 -7.33 7.10
C MET A 823 32.31 -7.19 6.59
N TYR A 824 33.26 -8.01 7.05
CA TYR A 824 34.65 -7.94 6.57
C TYR A 824 34.75 -8.20 5.06
N HIS A 825 34.00 -9.17 4.54
CA HIS A 825 33.95 -9.45 3.10
C HIS A 825 33.31 -8.29 2.30
N THR A 826 32.26 -7.67 2.84
CA THR A 826 31.64 -6.45 2.27
C THR A 826 32.65 -5.31 2.15
N LEU A 827 33.37 -5.00 3.24
CA LEU A 827 34.43 -3.98 3.25
C LEU A 827 35.63 -4.34 2.34
N HIS A 828 35.92 -5.63 2.15
CA HIS A 828 37.00 -6.10 1.28
C HIS A 828 36.67 -5.97 -0.22
N LEU A 829 35.39 -6.05 -0.59
CA LEU A 829 34.89 -5.84 -1.95
C LEU A 829 34.83 -4.34 -2.28
N CYS A 830 34.23 -3.53 -1.42
CA CYS A 830 34.01 -2.08 -1.64
C CYS A 830 35.30 -1.25 -1.48
N ARG A 831 36.30 -1.47 -2.33
CA ARG A 831 37.61 -0.79 -2.24
C ARG A 831 37.62 0.65 -2.76
N ASN A 832 36.64 1.02 -3.59
CA ASN A 832 36.61 2.34 -4.26
C ASN A 832 35.94 3.45 -3.43
N LEU A 833 35.62 3.19 -2.15
CA LEU A 833 34.95 4.14 -1.27
C LEU A 833 35.71 5.46 -1.14
N ARG A 834 34.95 6.56 -1.26
CA ARG A 834 35.29 7.90 -0.81
C ARG A 834 34.82 8.14 0.63
N ARG A 835 33.69 7.54 1.03
CA ARG A 835 33.11 7.72 2.37
C ARG A 835 32.75 6.41 3.02
N LEU A 836 33.07 6.27 4.29
CA LEU A 836 32.76 5.09 5.09
C LEU A 836 32.35 5.48 6.51
N HIS A 837 31.13 5.13 6.91
CA HIS A 837 30.64 5.32 8.28
C HIS A 837 30.28 3.94 8.87
N LEU A 838 30.86 3.62 10.04
CA LEU A 838 30.68 2.37 10.77
C LEU A 838 30.19 2.70 12.17
N VAL A 839 28.95 2.36 12.51
CA VAL A 839 28.29 2.71 13.77
C VAL A 839 27.80 1.42 14.47
N HIS A 840 28.19 1.24 15.73
CA HIS A 840 27.87 0.05 16.55
C HIS A 840 28.31 -1.33 16.00
N CYS A 841 29.04 -1.37 14.87
CA CYS A 841 29.35 -2.60 14.15
C CYS A 841 30.33 -3.58 14.82
N PHE A 842 30.96 -3.21 15.95
CA PHE A 842 32.01 -4.01 16.59
C PHE A 842 31.91 -3.96 18.12
N ASP A 843 31.98 -5.11 18.77
CA ASP A 843 31.92 -5.22 20.23
C ASP A 843 33.29 -5.13 20.93
N ASP A 844 34.42 -5.39 20.26
CA ASP A 844 35.79 -5.20 20.79
C ASP A 844 36.82 -4.79 19.71
N ALA A 845 37.95 -4.20 20.13
CA ALA A 845 39.05 -3.76 19.25
C ALA A 845 39.74 -4.89 18.46
N GLN A 846 39.57 -6.15 18.87
CA GLN A 846 40.16 -7.30 18.17
C GLN A 846 39.46 -7.55 16.82
N ASP A 847 38.12 -7.45 16.80
CA ASP A 847 37.28 -7.50 15.60
C ASP A 847 37.56 -6.34 14.63
N LEU A 848 38.08 -5.22 15.14
CA LEU A 848 38.43 -4.09 14.28
C LEU A 848 39.64 -4.37 13.37
N GLN A 849 40.51 -5.36 13.66
CA GLN A 849 41.77 -5.54 12.93
C GLN A 849 41.62 -6.07 11.47
N PRO A 850 40.69 -6.99 11.13
CA PRO A 850 40.32 -7.26 9.74
C PRO A 850 39.75 -6.04 9.01
N ALA A 851 38.86 -5.28 9.65
CA ALA A 851 38.30 -4.05 9.06
C ALA A 851 39.38 -2.98 8.80
N VAL A 852 40.30 -2.75 9.73
CA VAL A 852 41.47 -1.85 9.58
C VAL A 852 42.31 -2.20 8.36
N ARG A 853 42.49 -3.50 8.05
CA ARG A 853 43.21 -3.95 6.84
C ARG A 853 42.43 -3.65 5.56
N ALA A 854 41.09 -3.81 5.57
CA ALA A 854 40.24 -3.44 4.43
C ALA A 854 40.24 -1.92 4.20
N ILE A 855 40.01 -1.11 5.24
CA ILE A 855 40.01 0.35 5.19
C ILE A 855 41.37 0.88 4.70
N SER A 856 42.47 0.33 5.22
CA SER A 856 43.83 0.68 4.77
C SER A 856 44.06 0.43 3.27
N ALA A 857 43.31 -0.50 2.66
CA ALA A 857 43.42 -0.86 1.24
C ALA A 857 42.52 -0.03 0.30
N MET A 858 41.66 0.86 0.80
CA MET A 858 40.79 1.73 -0.02
C MET A 858 41.56 2.98 -0.51
N PRO A 859 42.00 3.11 -1.77
CA PRO A 859 42.87 4.22 -2.19
C PRO A 859 42.19 5.59 -2.16
N SER A 860 40.87 5.63 -2.31
CA SER A 860 40.10 6.86 -2.62
C SER A 860 39.40 7.52 -1.42
N LEU A 861 39.62 7.03 -0.19
CA LEU A 861 38.83 7.43 0.98
C LEU A 861 39.14 8.88 1.42
N GLU A 862 38.12 9.74 1.31
CA GLU A 862 38.11 11.15 1.72
C GLU A 862 37.45 11.35 3.09
N GLU A 863 36.48 10.53 3.49
CA GLU A 863 35.70 10.70 4.73
C GLU A 863 35.57 9.36 5.49
N LEU A 864 35.85 9.34 6.79
CA LEU A 864 35.80 8.14 7.63
C LEU A 864 35.15 8.41 9.00
N GLY A 865 34.05 7.74 9.28
CA GLY A 865 33.42 7.68 10.61
C GLY A 865 33.49 6.29 11.23
N ILE A 866 33.94 6.20 12.48
CA ILE A 866 33.93 4.98 13.29
C ILE A 866 33.33 5.31 14.65
N GLN A 867 32.17 4.72 14.98
CA GLN A 867 31.36 5.08 16.14
C GLN A 867 30.80 3.85 16.88
N GLY A 868 30.53 4.00 18.17
CA GLY A 868 29.80 3.03 18.98
C GLY A 868 30.58 1.79 19.42
N ILE A 869 31.90 1.75 19.20
CA ILE A 869 32.78 0.62 19.58
C ILE A 869 33.19 0.72 21.06
N SER A 870 33.20 -0.42 21.76
CA SER A 870 33.56 -0.51 23.18
C SER A 870 35.03 -0.19 23.48
N SER A 871 35.94 -0.50 22.55
CA SER A 871 37.38 -0.25 22.64
C SER A 871 37.98 -0.03 21.24
N ILE A 872 38.94 0.88 21.10
CA ILE A 872 39.70 1.07 19.85
C ILE A 872 41.14 1.49 20.18
N ARG A 873 42.13 0.89 19.50
CA ARG A 873 43.56 1.12 19.76
C ARG A 873 44.14 2.10 18.74
N VAL A 874 44.91 3.11 19.18
CA VAL A 874 45.38 4.17 18.27
C VAL A 874 46.37 3.67 17.22
N GLN A 875 47.07 2.55 17.44
CA GLN A 875 47.89 1.93 16.38
C GLN A 875 47.04 1.50 15.17
N GLN A 876 45.75 1.21 15.36
CA GLN A 876 44.79 0.89 14.28
C GLN A 876 44.42 2.15 13.49
N ILE A 877 44.15 3.26 14.18
CA ILE A 877 43.90 4.59 13.58
C ILE A 877 45.14 5.05 12.80
N GLN A 878 46.33 4.91 13.40
CA GLN A 878 47.61 5.26 12.77
C GLN A 878 47.88 4.40 11.52
N GLN A 879 47.53 3.10 11.53
CA GLN A 879 47.64 2.23 10.34
C GLN A 879 46.77 2.73 9.19
N ILE A 880 45.52 3.14 9.48
CA ILE A 880 44.61 3.71 8.49
C ILE A 880 45.18 5.03 7.94
N VAL A 881 45.47 6.01 8.81
CA VAL A 881 45.81 7.38 8.36
C VAL A 881 47.17 7.45 7.67
N ARG A 882 48.15 6.61 8.05
CA ARG A 882 49.39 6.40 7.28
C ARG A 882 49.17 5.93 5.84
N LYS A 883 48.00 5.36 5.54
CA LYS A 883 47.58 4.90 4.21
C LYS A 883 46.50 5.81 3.58
N LYS A 884 46.07 6.89 4.24
CA LYS A 884 45.06 7.87 3.78
C LYS A 884 45.53 9.33 3.98
N PRO A 885 46.64 9.77 3.34
CA PRO A 885 47.13 11.15 3.42
C PRO A 885 46.27 12.19 2.66
N HIS A 886 45.07 11.80 2.22
CA HIS A 886 44.10 12.64 1.52
C HIS A 886 42.77 12.75 2.27
N LEU A 887 42.70 12.25 3.51
CA LEU A 887 41.49 12.27 4.32
C LEU A 887 41.09 13.71 4.67
N ARG A 888 39.82 14.03 4.45
CA ARG A 888 39.18 15.35 4.61
C ARG A 888 38.22 15.41 5.79
N ALA A 889 37.57 14.30 6.14
CA ALA A 889 36.76 14.19 7.36
C ALA A 889 37.13 12.93 8.16
N LEU A 890 37.24 13.06 9.49
CA LEU A 890 37.49 11.95 10.39
C LEU A 890 36.63 12.07 11.66
N THR A 891 35.80 11.05 11.92
CA THR A 891 34.99 10.92 13.14
C THR A 891 35.35 9.65 13.88
N ILE A 892 35.72 9.75 15.16
CA ILE A 892 36.03 8.62 16.04
C ILE A 892 35.26 8.78 17.35
N TYR A 893 34.28 7.90 17.58
CA TYR A 893 33.39 7.92 18.75
C TYR A 893 33.31 6.54 19.41
N GLY A 894 34.31 6.21 20.23
CA GLY A 894 34.37 4.98 21.05
C GLY A 894 35.26 5.19 22.28
N VAL A 895 35.37 4.21 23.18
CA VAL A 895 36.33 4.32 24.29
C VAL A 895 37.74 4.07 23.74
N LEU A 896 38.46 5.15 23.49
CA LEU A 896 39.88 5.12 23.23
C LEU A 896 40.61 4.76 24.52
N ILE A 897 41.21 3.58 24.55
CA ILE A 897 41.98 3.08 25.69
C ILE A 897 43.46 3.51 25.50
N ASP A 898 44.13 3.80 26.61
CA ASP A 898 45.57 4.03 26.76
C ASP A 898 46.20 5.33 26.24
N LEU A 899 45.49 6.24 25.53
CA LEU A 899 46.11 7.44 24.93
C LEU A 899 45.26 8.73 25.01
N CYS A 900 45.92 9.89 25.03
CA CYS A 900 45.31 11.22 25.13
C CYS A 900 45.21 11.97 23.79
N ILE A 901 44.41 13.06 23.74
CA ILE A 901 44.13 13.82 22.50
C ILE A 901 45.40 14.29 21.77
N PRO A 902 46.41 14.91 22.42
CA PRO A 902 47.64 15.34 21.74
C PRO A 902 48.37 14.20 21.02
N GLU A 903 48.44 13.01 21.63
CA GLU A 903 49.08 11.84 21.00
C GLU A 903 48.29 11.41 19.76
N ILE A 904 46.96 11.41 19.83
CA ILE A 904 46.09 11.14 18.67
C ILE A 904 46.35 12.18 17.57
N LEU A 905 46.43 13.47 17.89
CA LEU A 905 46.73 14.52 16.91
C LEU A 905 48.12 14.35 16.27
N ASP A 906 49.14 14.02 17.05
CA ASP A 906 50.49 13.70 16.53
C ASP A 906 50.47 12.40 15.69
N TYR A 907 49.60 11.42 15.97
CA TYR A 907 49.37 10.25 15.11
C TYR A 907 48.59 10.59 13.82
N LEU A 908 47.77 11.64 13.82
CA LEU A 908 47.01 12.15 12.67
C LEU A 908 47.80 13.11 11.77
N HIS A 909 49.06 13.44 12.10
CA HIS A 909 49.85 14.47 11.40
C HIS A 909 49.94 14.31 9.88
N MET A 910 49.90 13.08 9.37
CA MET A 910 49.98 12.80 7.93
C MET A 910 48.74 13.28 7.14
N ALA A 911 47.65 13.62 7.83
CA ALA A 911 46.43 14.20 7.24
C ALA A 911 46.15 15.64 7.73
N SER A 912 47.05 16.26 8.49
CA SER A 912 46.83 17.61 9.04
C SER A 912 46.71 18.70 7.96
N ALA A 913 47.34 18.47 6.81
CA ALA A 913 47.27 19.33 5.62
C ALA A 913 46.05 19.05 4.71
N THR A 914 45.17 18.10 5.06
CA THR A 914 44.00 17.73 4.25
C THR A 914 42.68 17.68 5.02
N LEU A 915 42.71 17.44 6.34
CA LEU A 915 41.52 17.39 7.19
C LEU A 915 40.84 18.76 7.29
N VAL A 916 39.54 18.77 6.98
CA VAL A 916 38.60 19.90 7.06
C VAL A 916 37.61 19.70 8.21
N GLU A 917 37.25 18.46 8.54
CA GLU A 917 36.35 18.13 9.64
C GLU A 917 36.96 17.05 10.54
N LEU A 918 36.89 17.26 11.87
CA LEU A 918 37.46 16.35 12.86
C LEU A 918 36.50 16.20 14.06
N ASP A 919 36.09 14.98 14.37
CA ASP A 919 35.29 14.61 15.54
C ASP A 919 36.02 13.55 16.37
N LEU A 920 36.37 13.92 17.60
CA LEU A 920 37.00 13.09 18.62
C LEU A 920 36.17 13.12 19.92
N SER A 921 34.86 13.34 19.83
CA SER A 921 33.99 13.68 20.97
C SER A 921 33.89 12.65 22.10
N SER A 922 34.44 11.44 21.93
CA SER A 922 34.53 10.41 22.98
C SER A 922 35.89 10.31 23.68
N THR A 923 36.90 11.09 23.29
CA THR A 923 38.22 11.07 23.95
C THR A 923 38.17 11.69 25.34
N PHE A 924 38.87 11.07 26.31
CA PHE A 924 38.69 11.39 27.73
C PHE A 924 39.68 12.42 28.29
N GLU A 925 40.92 12.53 27.78
CA GLU A 925 41.92 13.46 28.33
C GLU A 925 42.73 14.20 27.27
N TRP A 926 43.05 15.48 27.56
CA TRP A 926 43.93 16.37 26.77
C TRP A 926 44.82 17.10 27.76
N ILE A 927 46.14 16.91 27.67
CA ILE A 927 47.07 17.33 28.74
C ILE A 927 48.19 18.26 28.24
N THR A 928 48.58 18.18 26.97
CA THR A 928 49.76 18.85 26.41
C THR A 928 49.50 19.53 25.06
N LEU A 929 50.51 20.21 24.52
CA LEU A 929 50.54 20.69 23.14
C LEU A 929 50.80 19.50 22.20
N ALA A 930 49.97 19.34 21.17
CA ALA A 930 50.38 18.61 19.97
C ALA A 930 51.43 19.45 19.22
N HIS A 931 52.41 18.82 18.58
CA HIS A 931 53.44 19.54 17.80
C HIS A 931 52.99 19.87 16.37
N VAL A 932 51.71 19.64 16.07
CA VAL A 932 51.15 19.61 14.71
C VAL A 932 49.97 20.59 14.62
N ILE A 933 50.03 21.46 13.61
CA ILE A 933 48.94 22.39 13.28
C ILE A 933 48.09 21.75 12.18
N PHE A 934 46.76 21.92 12.30
CA PHE A 934 45.74 21.43 11.37
C PHE A 934 45.06 22.64 10.69
N PRO A 935 45.74 23.31 9.73
CA PRO A 935 45.34 24.62 9.22
C PRO A 935 44.04 24.63 8.42
N LEU A 936 43.60 23.47 7.90
CA LEU A 936 42.39 23.37 7.08
C LEU A 936 41.12 23.01 7.87
N VAL A 937 41.23 22.61 9.14
CA VAL A 937 40.07 22.19 9.94
C VAL A 937 39.13 23.37 10.19
N ARG A 938 37.90 23.24 9.68
CA ARG A 938 36.80 24.20 9.81
C ARG A 938 35.72 23.74 10.79
N LYS A 939 35.48 22.42 10.90
CA LYS A 939 34.60 21.82 11.92
C LYS A 939 35.40 20.98 12.91
N LEU A 940 35.20 21.21 14.20
CA LEU A 940 35.80 20.43 15.29
C LEU A 940 34.72 20.01 16.30
N PHE A 941 34.62 18.72 16.61
CA PHE A 941 33.86 18.21 17.76
C PHE A 941 34.83 17.48 18.71
N ILE A 942 34.95 17.95 19.95
CA ILE A 942 36.01 17.51 20.86
C ILE A 942 35.60 17.62 22.33
N GLY A 943 36.26 16.90 23.24
CA GLY A 943 36.12 17.12 24.68
C GLY A 943 36.79 18.43 25.13
N PRO A 944 36.36 19.04 26.26
CA PRO A 944 37.10 20.15 26.86
C PRO A 944 38.49 19.68 27.30
N PRO A 945 39.52 20.52 27.24
CA PRO A 945 40.86 20.13 27.67
C PRO A 945 40.91 19.94 29.20
N LYS A 946 41.81 19.08 29.70
CA LYS A 946 41.86 18.69 31.12
C LYS A 946 42.25 19.85 32.06
N ASP A 947 42.98 20.81 31.52
CA ASP A 947 43.34 22.09 32.17
C ASP A 947 42.40 23.25 31.80
N TRP A 948 41.35 22.98 31.02
CA TRP A 948 40.38 23.94 30.50
C TRP A 948 40.99 25.08 29.65
N ASP A 949 42.25 24.98 29.19
CA ASP A 949 42.91 26.00 28.36
C ASP A 949 42.58 25.88 26.86
N PHE A 950 41.55 26.62 26.43
CA PHE A 950 41.09 26.63 25.05
C PHE A 950 41.99 27.45 24.08
N ARG A 951 43.02 28.15 24.56
CA ARG A 951 43.91 28.98 23.71
C ARG A 951 44.76 28.11 22.79
N LYS A 952 45.19 26.96 23.32
CA LYS A 952 45.95 25.92 22.60
C LYS A 952 45.19 25.40 21.38
N MET A 953 43.87 25.21 21.51
CA MET A 953 42.99 24.79 20.41
C MET A 953 43.04 25.77 19.22
N ALA A 954 43.02 27.09 19.47
CA ALA A 954 43.07 28.08 18.40
C ALA A 954 44.43 28.13 17.69
N THR A 955 45.52 27.78 18.38
CA THR A 955 46.87 27.62 17.79
C THR A 955 46.96 26.37 16.91
N ILE A 956 46.34 25.26 17.34
CA ILE A 956 46.33 23.98 16.61
C ILE A 956 45.37 24.02 15.41
N PHE A 957 44.22 24.69 15.55
CA PHE A 957 43.14 24.77 14.56
C PHE A 957 42.85 26.23 14.14
N PRO A 958 43.81 26.95 13.53
CA PRO A 958 43.66 28.38 13.20
C PRO A 958 42.56 28.65 12.15
N GLY A 959 42.08 27.62 11.44
CA GLY A 959 40.99 27.73 10.48
C GLY A 959 39.58 27.64 11.06
N LEU A 960 39.41 27.36 12.36
CA LEU A 960 38.16 26.88 12.96
C LEU A 960 36.97 27.86 12.82
N LEU A 961 35.86 27.36 12.26
CA LEU A 961 34.58 28.09 12.05
C LEU A 961 33.41 27.52 12.86
N HIS A 962 33.39 26.21 13.10
CA HIS A 962 32.31 25.53 13.81
C HIS A 962 32.90 24.63 14.90
N LEU A 963 32.59 24.93 16.16
CA LEU A 963 33.08 24.20 17.32
C LEU A 963 31.93 23.56 18.09
N LYS A 964 32.07 22.26 18.38
CA LYS A 964 31.18 21.50 19.25
C LYS A 964 32.00 20.92 20.39
N ILE A 965 31.51 21.07 21.63
CA ILE A 965 32.21 20.60 22.83
C ILE A 965 31.40 19.48 23.48
N ALA A 966 32.00 18.31 23.64
CA ALA A 966 31.42 17.17 24.33
C ALA A 966 31.41 17.40 25.85
N ALA A 967 30.52 16.75 26.59
CA ALA A 967 30.59 16.78 28.05
C ALA A 967 31.57 15.72 28.57
N HIS A 968 32.39 16.10 29.55
CA HIS A 968 33.31 15.18 30.22
C HIS A 968 32.53 14.09 30.96
N ARG A 969 32.49 12.86 30.43
CA ARG A 969 31.89 11.70 31.11
C ARG A 969 32.76 11.23 32.28
N THR A 970 32.62 11.89 33.43
CA THR A 970 33.07 11.34 34.72
C THR A 970 32.38 9.98 34.96
N ARG A 971 33.17 8.92 35.20
CA ARG A 971 32.64 7.61 35.60
C ARG A 971 32.20 7.70 37.06
N ARG A 972 30.91 8.00 37.28
CA ARG A 972 30.30 8.43 38.56
C ARG A 972 30.68 9.87 38.91
N GLY A 973 29.85 10.52 39.73
CA GLY A 973 29.91 11.95 40.01
C GLY A 973 29.26 12.81 38.92
N GLY A 974 28.03 13.26 39.20
CA GLY A 974 27.44 14.42 38.54
C GLY A 974 27.92 15.71 39.20
N LEU A 975 27.21 16.82 38.98
CA LEU A 975 27.52 18.13 39.58
C LEU A 975 27.48 18.18 41.14
N HIS A 976 27.09 17.09 41.80
CA HIS A 976 27.00 16.98 43.25
C HIS A 976 28.34 16.75 43.97
N ASP A 977 29.36 16.15 43.32
CA ASP A 977 30.63 15.77 43.98
C ASP A 977 31.68 16.91 44.03
N THR A 978 31.33 18.13 43.60
CA THR A 978 32.27 19.28 43.56
C THR A 978 31.66 20.57 44.13
N GLU A 979 30.93 20.47 45.25
CA GLU A 979 30.58 21.64 46.07
C GLU A 979 31.86 22.24 46.68
N GLY A 980 32.27 23.43 46.22
CA GLY A 980 33.50 24.07 46.70
C GLY A 980 33.99 25.23 45.83
N ASN A 981 34.89 24.94 44.88
CA ASN A 981 35.74 25.97 44.26
C ASN A 981 35.54 26.19 42.74
N MET A 982 34.86 25.26 42.04
CA MET A 982 34.82 25.23 40.58
C MET A 982 34.26 26.51 39.94
N GLN A 983 33.32 27.21 40.59
CA GLN A 983 32.77 28.46 40.05
C GLN A 983 33.79 29.61 40.04
N GLY A 984 34.70 29.67 41.03
CA GLY A 984 35.80 30.64 41.04
C GLY A 984 36.83 30.33 39.96
N GLU A 985 37.23 29.07 39.86
CA GLU A 985 38.17 28.58 38.84
C GLU A 985 37.64 28.80 37.42
N LEU A 986 36.37 28.47 37.15
CA LEU A 986 35.71 28.73 35.87
C LEU A 986 35.60 30.23 35.55
N GLU A 987 35.37 31.07 36.56
CA GLU A 987 35.29 32.52 36.38
C GLU A 987 36.66 33.17 36.11
N ASP A 988 37.72 32.68 36.75
CA ASP A 988 39.08 33.14 36.48
C ASP A 988 39.63 32.61 35.15
N LEU A 989 39.30 31.37 34.77
CA LEU A 989 39.51 30.86 33.41
C LEU A 989 38.74 31.69 32.38
N ARG A 990 37.47 32.03 32.64
CA ARG A 990 36.65 32.89 31.77
C ARG A 990 37.28 34.28 31.61
N LYS A 991 37.72 34.93 32.70
CA LYS A 991 38.46 36.21 32.64
C LYS A 991 39.74 36.07 31.80
N LEU A 992 40.52 35.01 32.03
CA LEU A 992 41.79 34.75 31.34
C LEU A 992 41.58 34.57 29.83
N HIS A 993 40.59 33.76 29.41
CA HIS A 993 40.24 33.58 28.00
C HIS A 993 39.71 34.89 27.41
N ARG A 994 38.75 35.56 28.07
CA ARG A 994 38.19 36.83 27.60
C ARG A 994 39.24 37.91 27.40
N GLN A 995 40.25 37.96 28.28
CA GLN A 995 41.36 38.90 28.17
C GLN A 995 42.33 38.49 27.05
N HIS A 996 42.70 37.22 26.96
CA HIS A 996 43.52 36.70 25.86
C HIS A 996 42.88 36.93 24.48
N TRP A 997 41.57 36.74 24.32
CA TRP A 997 40.84 37.04 23.07
C TRP A 997 40.74 38.54 22.73
N ARG A 998 41.04 39.44 23.67
CA ARG A 998 41.14 40.89 23.45
C ARG A 998 42.57 41.31 23.10
N ASP A 999 43.56 40.74 23.79
CA ASP A 999 44.97 41.06 23.64
C ASP A 999 45.58 40.38 22.40
N HIS A 1000 45.00 39.27 21.96
CA HIS A 1000 45.41 38.49 20.79
C HIS A 1000 44.21 38.23 19.85
N PRO A 1001 43.63 39.27 19.23
CA PRO A 1001 42.46 39.12 18.35
C PRO A 1001 42.76 38.21 17.14
N ASP A 1002 44.01 38.20 16.67
CA ASP A 1002 44.47 37.36 15.55
C ASP A 1002 44.59 35.86 15.92
N GLN A 1003 44.57 35.53 17.22
CA GLN A 1003 44.57 34.16 17.74
C GLN A 1003 43.16 33.68 18.12
N ARG A 1004 42.12 34.51 17.95
CA ARG A 1004 40.72 34.14 18.25
C ARG A 1004 40.13 33.32 17.09
N PRO A 1005 39.53 32.14 17.33
CA PRO A 1005 38.91 31.34 16.27
C PRO A 1005 37.71 32.09 15.66
N SER A 1006 37.52 31.93 14.34
CA SER A 1006 36.50 32.63 13.55
C SER A 1006 35.13 31.95 13.63
N LEU A 1007 34.64 31.72 14.85
CA LEU A 1007 33.46 30.89 15.11
C LEU A 1007 32.16 31.52 14.57
N GLU A 1008 31.62 30.91 13.51
CA GLU A 1008 30.24 31.11 13.05
C GLU A 1008 29.25 30.36 13.94
N SER A 1009 29.63 29.17 14.43
CA SER A 1009 28.78 28.32 15.27
C SER A 1009 29.54 27.71 16.45
N LEU A 1010 28.91 27.75 17.63
CA LEU A 1010 29.40 27.11 18.85
C LEU A 1010 28.27 26.31 19.54
N GLN A 1011 28.55 25.07 19.93
CA GLN A 1011 27.61 24.17 20.63
C GLN A 1011 28.30 23.45 21.79
N ALA A 1012 27.62 23.28 22.93
CA ALA A 1012 28.00 22.31 23.95
C ALA A 1012 26.96 21.19 24.05
N ALA A 1013 27.40 19.93 23.93
CA ALA A 1013 26.51 18.80 23.73
C ALA A 1013 25.67 18.43 24.97
N MET A 1014 26.23 18.50 26.18
CA MET A 1014 25.51 18.12 27.41
C MET A 1014 25.84 18.98 28.66
N ASN A 1015 26.75 19.96 28.59
CA ASN A 1015 27.07 20.85 29.72
C ASN A 1015 27.63 22.20 29.21
N PRO A 1016 27.02 23.36 29.53
CA PRO A 1016 27.44 24.68 29.05
C PRO A 1016 28.65 25.29 29.79
N CYS A 1017 29.17 24.70 30.88
CA CYS A 1017 30.34 25.25 31.59
C CYS A 1017 31.55 25.50 30.66
N ALA A 1018 31.72 24.66 29.64
CA ALA A 1018 32.77 24.85 28.62
C ALA A 1018 32.59 26.13 27.80
N LEU A 1019 31.35 26.54 27.52
CA LEU A 1019 31.03 27.76 26.79
C LEU A 1019 31.31 29.01 27.64
N TYR A 1020 30.99 28.93 28.93
CA TYR A 1020 31.27 29.98 29.91
C TYR A 1020 32.78 30.20 30.08
N ALA A 1021 33.54 29.12 30.32
CA ALA A 1021 34.99 29.19 30.45
C ALA A 1021 35.66 29.70 29.16
N LEU A 1022 35.18 29.28 27.98
CA LEU A 1022 35.73 29.65 26.68
C LEU A 1022 35.61 31.15 26.36
N ALA A 1023 34.58 31.84 26.86
CA ALA A 1023 34.46 33.31 26.86
C ALA A 1023 34.59 34.02 25.48
N VAL A 1024 34.37 33.32 24.37
CA VAL A 1024 34.53 33.88 23.01
C VAL A 1024 33.40 34.86 22.71
N PRO A 1025 33.70 36.14 22.40
CA PRO A 1025 32.68 37.11 22.05
C PRO A 1025 32.18 36.90 20.61
N ARG A 1026 31.01 37.47 20.27
CA ARG A 1026 30.44 37.56 18.90
C ARG A 1026 30.47 36.24 18.12
N ILE A 1027 29.44 35.40 18.32
CA ILE A 1027 29.26 34.11 17.63
C ILE A 1027 27.91 34.13 16.91
N SER A 1028 27.86 33.90 15.60
CA SER A 1028 26.62 34.07 14.82
C SER A 1028 25.48 33.15 15.26
N ARG A 1029 25.80 31.88 15.60
CA ARG A 1029 24.91 30.84 16.12
C ARG A 1029 25.46 30.21 17.40
N LEU A 1030 24.65 30.14 18.44
CA LEU A 1030 25.00 29.49 19.73
C LEU A 1030 23.98 28.40 20.06
N SER A 1031 24.44 27.19 20.40
CA SER A 1031 23.58 26.10 20.87
C SER A 1031 23.87 25.72 22.33
N LEU A 1032 22.83 25.75 23.16
CA LEU A 1032 22.86 25.50 24.60
C LEU A 1032 22.05 24.25 24.93
N SER A 1033 22.70 23.19 25.43
CA SER A 1033 22.02 22.01 25.97
C SER A 1033 21.62 22.19 27.44
N TYR A 1034 20.40 21.76 27.75
CA TYR A 1034 19.77 21.81 29.07
C TYR A 1034 19.37 20.40 29.49
N ALA A 1035 19.96 19.90 30.59
CA ALA A 1035 19.88 18.49 30.98
C ALA A 1035 20.11 18.27 32.49
N HIS A 1036 19.12 18.57 33.34
CA HIS A 1036 19.13 18.10 34.73
C HIS A 1036 17.72 17.80 35.28
N PRO A 1037 17.53 16.72 36.08
CA PRO A 1037 16.24 16.45 36.73
C PRO A 1037 16.01 17.29 37.99
N ASP A 1038 17.06 17.59 38.74
CA ASP A 1038 16.97 18.28 40.02
C ASP A 1038 17.00 19.80 39.81
N LEU A 1039 15.80 20.38 39.69
CA LEU A 1039 15.55 21.80 39.40
C LEU A 1039 15.67 22.71 40.65
N THR A 1040 16.03 22.15 41.81
CA THR A 1040 15.92 22.86 43.09
C THR A 1040 17.06 23.87 43.33
N ARG A 1041 18.27 23.61 42.81
CA ARG A 1041 19.53 24.32 43.08
C ARG A 1041 19.99 25.19 41.89
N PHE A 1042 19.16 26.15 41.48
CA PHE A 1042 19.10 26.57 40.08
C PHE A 1042 19.94 27.79 39.66
N GLU A 1043 20.21 28.75 40.55
CA GLU A 1043 20.65 30.10 40.14
C GLU A 1043 22.00 30.18 39.37
N PRO A 1044 23.10 29.51 39.79
CA PRO A 1044 24.40 29.67 39.12
C PRO A 1044 24.40 29.28 37.64
N PHE A 1045 23.57 28.31 37.25
CA PHE A 1045 23.44 27.86 35.85
C PHE A 1045 22.72 28.90 34.97
N VAL A 1046 21.68 29.55 35.51
CA VAL A 1046 20.90 30.57 34.78
C VAL A 1046 21.77 31.82 34.58
N ASP A 1047 22.47 32.26 35.62
CA ASP A 1047 23.40 33.40 35.53
C ASP A 1047 24.57 33.10 34.59
N MET A 1048 25.11 31.87 34.60
CA MET A 1048 26.10 31.39 33.63
C MET A 1048 25.57 31.50 32.19
N CYS A 1049 24.33 31.08 31.93
CA CYS A 1049 23.71 31.18 30.61
C CYS A 1049 23.49 32.64 30.17
N ARG A 1050 23.01 33.51 31.07
CA ARG A 1050 22.88 34.97 30.82
C ARG A 1050 24.22 35.58 30.41
N VAL A 1051 25.31 35.19 31.07
CA VAL A 1051 26.66 35.68 30.76
C VAL A 1051 27.15 35.16 29.40
N ILE A 1052 27.01 33.87 29.09
CA ILE A 1052 27.35 33.32 27.76
C ILE A 1052 26.59 34.08 26.66
N LEU A 1053 25.28 34.27 26.83
CA LEU A 1053 24.40 34.97 25.89
C LEU A 1053 24.81 36.45 25.71
N SER A 1054 25.17 37.13 26.80
CA SER A 1054 25.63 38.54 26.78
C SER A 1054 26.97 38.72 26.05
N GLU A 1055 27.88 37.75 26.19
CA GLU A 1055 29.23 37.87 25.62
C GLU A 1055 29.29 37.37 24.17
N ALA A 1056 28.68 36.23 23.88
CA ALA A 1056 28.56 35.71 22.52
C ALA A 1056 27.66 36.60 21.64
N ALA A 1057 26.69 37.31 22.24
CA ALA A 1057 25.72 38.19 21.57
C ALA A 1057 25.17 37.61 20.24
N PRO A 1058 24.64 36.37 20.22
CA PRO A 1058 24.31 35.67 19.00
C PRO A 1058 23.15 36.29 18.21
N SER A 1059 23.14 36.02 16.90
CA SER A 1059 21.99 36.30 16.03
C SER A 1059 20.94 35.19 16.06
N TRP A 1060 21.37 33.98 16.45
CA TRP A 1060 20.56 32.78 16.54
C TRP A 1060 20.96 31.95 17.76
N VAL A 1061 19.99 31.62 18.62
CA VAL A 1061 20.14 30.68 19.73
C VAL A 1061 19.39 29.38 19.45
N GLU A 1062 20.00 28.24 19.79
CA GLU A 1062 19.42 26.91 19.69
C GLU A 1062 19.41 26.23 21.06
N LEU A 1063 18.24 26.17 21.70
CA LEU A 1063 18.03 25.58 23.02
C LEU A 1063 17.69 24.09 22.88
N ARG A 1064 18.56 23.19 23.37
CA ARG A 1064 18.35 21.74 23.33
C ARG A 1064 17.88 21.22 24.70
N LEU A 1065 16.60 20.89 24.81
CA LEU A 1065 15.98 20.32 26.01
C LEU A 1065 16.10 18.79 25.97
N LEU A 1066 16.98 18.22 26.81
CA LEU A 1066 17.22 16.78 26.88
C LEU A 1066 16.43 16.16 28.03
N SER A 1067 15.55 15.21 27.71
CA SER A 1067 14.66 14.60 28.68
C SER A 1067 15.37 13.66 29.66
N ALA A 1068 15.53 14.14 30.89
CA ALA A 1068 15.77 13.34 32.09
C ALA A 1068 14.65 13.53 33.15
N LEU A 1069 13.53 14.17 32.76
CA LEU A 1069 12.46 14.69 33.63
C LEU A 1069 11.46 13.64 34.12
N ARG A 1070 11.88 12.37 34.23
CA ARG A 1070 10.97 11.23 34.43
C ARG A 1070 10.14 11.23 35.73
N PRO A 1071 10.60 11.78 36.89
CA PRO A 1071 9.80 11.78 38.13
C PRO A 1071 8.89 12.99 38.35
N TYR A 1072 9.23 14.17 37.82
CA TYR A 1072 8.82 15.45 38.42
C TYR A 1072 7.69 16.22 37.72
N LEU A 1073 7.07 15.68 36.66
CA LEU A 1073 6.13 16.45 35.82
C LEU A 1073 4.93 17.07 36.58
N SER A 1074 4.52 16.55 37.75
CA SER A 1074 3.50 17.16 38.60
C SER A 1074 3.96 18.43 39.35
N ASP A 1075 5.25 18.59 39.60
CA ASP A 1075 5.84 19.82 40.19
C ASP A 1075 6.33 20.80 39.12
N VAL A 1076 6.29 20.42 37.84
CA VAL A 1076 6.82 21.26 36.75
C VAL A 1076 5.90 22.43 36.41
N GLU A 1077 4.57 22.26 36.51
CA GLU A 1077 3.60 23.37 36.32
C GLU A 1077 3.79 24.48 37.37
N SER A 1078 4.08 24.11 38.63
CA SER A 1078 4.30 25.07 39.73
C SER A 1078 5.69 25.72 39.69
N ASN A 1079 6.73 24.98 39.24
CA ASN A 1079 8.11 25.50 39.21
C ASN A 1079 8.44 26.34 37.96
N LEU A 1080 7.95 26.00 36.77
CA LEU A 1080 8.24 26.80 35.56
C LEU A 1080 7.50 28.16 35.54
N ALA A 1081 6.35 28.26 36.20
CA ALA A 1081 5.63 29.53 36.35
C ALA A 1081 6.27 30.48 37.40
N SER A 1082 7.14 29.98 38.29
CA SER A 1082 7.57 30.72 39.50
C SER A 1082 9.05 31.12 39.55
N ARG A 1083 9.89 30.67 38.60
CA ARG A 1083 11.34 30.98 38.57
C ARG A 1083 11.78 31.53 37.21
N ARG A 1084 12.86 32.32 37.17
CA ARG A 1084 13.37 33.00 35.96
C ARG A 1084 13.63 31.98 34.85
N SER A 1085 12.83 32.05 33.78
CA SER A 1085 12.96 31.12 32.67
C SER A 1085 14.23 31.41 31.85
N LEU A 1086 14.90 30.36 31.39
CA LEU A 1086 16.05 30.46 30.48
C LEU A 1086 15.74 31.25 29.19
N LEU A 1087 14.46 31.33 28.83
CA LEU A 1087 13.92 32.07 27.70
C LEU A 1087 13.83 33.57 27.96
N GLY A 1088 13.64 34.00 29.21
CA GLY A 1088 13.79 35.40 29.61
C GLY A 1088 15.24 35.86 29.55
N GLU A 1089 16.20 34.96 29.78
CA GLU A 1089 17.64 35.28 29.68
C GLU A 1089 18.13 35.57 28.25
N LEU A 1090 17.28 35.34 27.22
CA LEU A 1090 17.48 35.85 25.86
C LEU A 1090 17.53 37.39 25.81
N ASP A 1091 17.09 38.07 26.88
CA ASP A 1091 17.30 39.50 27.15
C ASP A 1091 18.73 39.97 26.96
N ALA A 1092 19.70 39.12 27.33
CA ALA A 1092 21.12 39.40 27.17
C ALA A 1092 21.52 39.63 25.70
N CYS A 1093 20.68 39.23 24.74
CA CYS A 1093 20.86 39.37 23.30
C CYS A 1093 19.93 40.41 22.64
N LYS A 1094 19.30 41.32 23.41
CA LYS A 1094 18.24 42.25 22.93
C LYS A 1094 18.55 43.09 21.69
N ALA A 1095 19.81 43.25 21.28
CA ALA A 1095 20.16 43.91 20.02
C ALA A 1095 20.30 42.92 18.84
N SER A 1096 20.92 41.77 19.08
CA SER A 1096 21.45 40.85 18.06
C SER A 1096 20.48 39.74 17.66
N LEU A 1097 19.69 39.21 18.60
CA LEU A 1097 18.89 38.01 18.40
C LEU A 1097 17.82 38.22 17.32
N ARG A 1098 17.67 37.27 16.39
CA ARG A 1098 16.61 37.27 15.36
C ARG A 1098 15.95 35.91 15.17
N ARG A 1099 16.66 34.81 15.44
CA ARG A 1099 16.19 33.43 15.30
C ARG A 1099 16.31 32.68 16.63
N CYS A 1100 15.35 31.82 16.93
CA CYS A 1100 15.41 30.87 18.05
C CYS A 1100 14.97 29.48 17.55
N THR A 1101 15.75 28.45 17.86
CA THR A 1101 15.37 27.05 17.64
C THR A 1101 15.28 26.35 18.99
N VAL A 1102 14.19 25.61 19.23
CA VAL A 1102 14.00 24.82 20.45
C VAL A 1102 13.90 23.35 20.05
N THR A 1103 14.90 22.57 20.44
CA THR A 1103 14.99 21.13 20.14
C THR A 1103 14.65 20.32 21.38
N ILE A 1104 13.61 19.50 21.32
CA ILE A 1104 13.19 18.60 22.41
C ILE A 1104 13.68 17.18 22.06
N GLY A 1105 14.36 16.48 22.98
CA GLY A 1105 14.93 15.15 22.69
C GLY A 1105 14.75 14.10 23.81
N ASN A 1106 14.62 12.84 23.39
CA ASN A 1106 14.58 11.64 24.25
C ASN A 1106 13.42 11.53 25.26
N ALA A 1107 12.21 11.98 24.91
CA ALA A 1107 11.01 11.64 25.67
C ALA A 1107 10.82 10.10 25.77
N PRO A 1108 10.79 9.48 26.97
CA PRO A 1108 10.66 8.03 27.10
C PRO A 1108 9.23 7.56 26.82
N GLN A 1109 9.07 6.49 26.02
CA GLN A 1109 7.78 5.97 25.51
C GLN A 1109 6.73 5.51 26.55
N ALA A 1110 7.01 5.61 27.86
CA ALA A 1110 6.50 4.69 28.86
C ALA A 1110 5.24 5.12 29.64
N SER A 1111 4.56 6.21 29.27
CA SER A 1111 3.47 6.76 30.12
C SER A 1111 2.32 7.50 29.40
N GLY A 1112 2.26 7.52 28.07
CA GLY A 1112 1.17 8.15 27.29
C GLY A 1112 1.14 9.70 27.30
N ARG A 1113 1.83 10.36 28.24
CA ARG A 1113 1.85 11.83 28.42
C ARG A 1113 2.80 12.58 27.47
N PHE A 1114 2.76 12.24 26.18
CA PHE A 1114 3.55 12.92 25.15
C PHE A 1114 3.09 14.37 24.94
N SER A 1115 1.77 14.57 24.97
CA SER A 1115 1.08 15.86 25.08
C SER A 1115 1.72 16.76 26.15
N ASP A 1116 1.66 16.34 27.40
CA ASP A 1116 1.86 17.19 28.58
C ASP A 1116 3.27 17.80 28.60
N THR A 1117 4.28 17.03 28.19
CA THR A 1117 5.67 17.51 28.13
C THR A 1117 5.85 18.58 27.04
N TYR A 1118 5.20 18.42 25.89
CA TYR A 1118 5.25 19.39 24.80
C TYR A 1118 4.46 20.65 25.15
N LEU A 1119 3.22 20.48 25.65
CA LEU A 1119 2.34 21.55 26.15
C LEU A 1119 3.02 22.40 27.23
N CYS A 1120 3.78 21.77 28.13
CA CYS A 1120 4.55 22.46 29.15
C CYS A 1120 5.65 23.38 28.58
N VAL A 1121 6.37 22.92 27.54
CA VAL A 1121 7.36 23.75 26.83
C VAL A 1121 6.68 24.89 26.07
N LEU A 1122 5.53 24.65 25.45
CA LEU A 1122 4.71 25.68 24.78
C LEU A 1122 4.26 26.79 25.75
N ASN A 1123 3.71 26.42 26.90
CA ASN A 1123 3.29 27.37 27.95
C ASN A 1123 4.50 28.16 28.51
N SER A 1124 5.66 27.52 28.64
CA SER A 1124 6.90 28.16 29.09
C SER A 1124 7.46 29.15 28.06
N LEU A 1125 7.36 28.85 26.76
CA LEU A 1125 7.68 29.77 25.68
C LEU A 1125 6.78 31.01 25.72
N GLN A 1126 5.47 30.83 25.90
CA GLN A 1126 4.52 31.92 26.05
C GLN A 1126 4.85 32.82 27.25
N TYR A 1127 5.19 32.27 28.42
CA TYR A 1127 5.48 33.07 29.61
C TYR A 1127 6.85 33.78 29.54
N GLY A 1128 7.89 33.11 29.03
CA GLY A 1128 9.23 33.68 28.91
C GLY A 1128 9.31 34.83 27.91
N ILE A 1129 8.71 34.66 26.72
CA ILE A 1129 8.73 35.69 25.67
C ILE A 1129 7.84 36.90 26.02
N ARG A 1130 6.78 36.69 26.81
CA ARG A 1130 5.83 37.74 27.23
C ARG A 1130 6.40 38.88 28.04
N ARG A 1131 7.48 38.64 28.76
CA ARG A 1131 7.85 39.51 29.88
C ARG A 1131 8.77 40.66 29.48
N ASP A 1132 9.67 40.43 28.53
CA ASP A 1132 10.86 41.28 28.39
C ASP A 1132 11.22 41.72 26.94
N GLY A 1133 10.51 41.27 25.90
CA GLY A 1133 10.48 41.96 24.59
C GLY A 1133 11.72 41.86 23.69
N ALA A 1134 12.34 40.68 23.57
CA ALA A 1134 13.44 40.46 22.62
C ALA A 1134 12.98 40.55 21.14
N PRO A 1135 13.81 41.07 20.21
CA PRO A 1135 13.44 41.29 18.80
C PRO A 1135 13.51 40.02 17.93
N LEU A 1136 12.86 38.95 18.41
CA LEU A 1136 12.78 37.65 17.74
C LEU A 1136 11.87 37.74 16.52
N SER A 1137 12.35 37.31 15.36
CA SER A 1137 11.57 37.27 14.11
C SER A 1137 11.07 35.87 13.75
N HIS A 1138 11.90 34.84 13.99
CA HIS A 1138 11.58 33.46 13.65
C HIS A 1138 11.79 32.54 14.85
N LEU A 1139 10.77 31.74 15.18
CA LEU A 1139 10.82 30.70 16.21
C LEU A 1139 10.54 29.32 15.58
N PHE A 1140 11.47 28.39 15.70
CA PHE A 1140 11.30 27.01 15.26
C PHE A 1140 11.34 26.04 16.45
N VAL A 1141 10.32 25.22 16.63
CA VAL A 1141 10.30 24.15 17.64
C VAL A 1141 10.35 22.81 16.92
N THR A 1142 11.23 21.92 17.36
CA THR A 1142 11.48 20.62 16.71
C THR A 1142 11.68 19.53 17.75
N HIS A 1143 11.19 18.32 17.48
CA HIS A 1143 11.30 17.18 18.38
C HIS A 1143 12.08 16.02 17.73
N VAL A 1144 13.14 15.55 18.40
CA VAL A 1144 13.95 14.41 17.98
C VAL A 1144 13.37 13.13 18.61
N PRO A 1145 12.76 12.22 17.82
CA PRO A 1145 12.09 11.03 18.34
C PRO A 1145 13.06 9.97 18.84
N GLY A 1146 12.66 9.26 19.91
CA GLY A 1146 13.25 7.97 20.28
C GLY A 1146 12.58 6.77 19.57
N SER A 1147 11.38 6.96 18.99
CA SER A 1147 10.65 5.97 18.19
C SER A 1147 9.49 6.65 17.43
N ILE A 1148 9.16 6.15 16.25
CA ILE A 1148 8.14 6.72 15.34
C ILE A 1148 6.70 6.37 15.78
N ARG A 1149 6.48 5.22 16.40
CA ARG A 1149 5.15 4.61 16.59
C ARG A 1149 4.15 5.38 17.48
N ALA A 1150 4.61 6.33 18.30
CA ALA A 1150 3.76 6.99 19.30
C ALA A 1150 3.13 8.33 18.83
N THR A 1151 3.58 8.89 17.71
CA THR A 1151 3.31 10.30 17.37
C THR A 1151 1.93 10.53 16.73
N ARG A 1152 1.39 9.54 16.01
CA ARG A 1152 0.27 9.74 15.07
C ARG A 1152 -1.03 10.19 15.75
N ASN A 1153 -1.37 9.61 16.89
CA ASN A 1153 -2.64 9.87 17.57
C ASN A 1153 -2.64 11.20 18.36
N ALA A 1154 -1.48 11.70 18.78
CA ALA A 1154 -1.36 12.96 19.53
C ALA A 1154 -1.25 14.20 18.62
N TYR A 1155 -1.19 14.03 17.30
CA TYR A 1155 -0.89 15.11 16.36
C TYR A 1155 -1.97 16.20 16.30
N GLN A 1156 -3.26 15.84 16.39
CA GLN A 1156 -4.36 16.81 16.30
C GLN A 1156 -4.37 17.75 17.52
N ASP A 1157 -4.42 17.19 18.74
CA ASP A 1157 -4.34 17.93 20.01
C ASP A 1157 -3.12 18.87 20.06
N LEU A 1158 -1.97 18.37 19.61
CA LEU A 1158 -0.72 19.15 19.57
C LEU A 1158 -0.75 20.27 18.52
N ARG A 1159 -1.38 20.08 17.36
CA ARG A 1159 -1.54 21.13 16.34
C ARG A 1159 -2.49 22.22 16.83
N GLU A 1160 -3.60 21.87 17.48
CA GLU A 1160 -4.53 22.86 18.04
C GLU A 1160 -3.87 23.71 19.12
N LYS A 1161 -3.14 23.09 20.08
CA LYS A 1161 -2.42 23.88 21.08
C LYS A 1161 -1.25 24.67 20.47
N ALA A 1162 -0.54 24.14 19.47
CA ALA A 1162 0.51 24.90 18.79
C ALA A 1162 -0.05 26.19 18.14
N LEU A 1163 -1.26 26.15 17.57
CA LEU A 1163 -1.95 27.33 17.04
C LEU A 1163 -2.38 28.30 18.16
N GLU A 1164 -2.91 27.81 19.27
CA GLU A 1164 -3.25 28.64 20.44
C GLU A 1164 -2.00 29.33 21.02
N THR A 1165 -0.92 28.59 21.23
CA THR A 1165 0.37 29.11 21.70
C THR A 1165 0.95 30.11 20.71
N THR A 1166 0.84 29.88 19.40
CA THR A 1166 1.29 30.83 18.37
C THR A 1166 0.52 32.14 18.46
N ARG A 1167 -0.82 32.11 18.56
CA ARG A 1167 -1.64 33.31 18.81
C ARG A 1167 -1.19 34.03 20.09
N ALA A 1168 -0.93 33.29 21.16
CA ALA A 1168 -0.54 33.84 22.45
C ALA A 1168 0.89 34.44 22.48
N LEU A 1169 1.82 33.88 21.70
CA LEU A 1169 3.19 34.36 21.49
C LEU A 1169 3.23 35.62 20.61
N VAL A 1170 2.47 35.62 19.52
CA VAL A 1170 2.47 36.69 18.52
C VAL A 1170 1.80 37.97 19.05
N LYS A 1171 0.80 37.82 19.93
CA LYS A 1171 0.27 38.91 20.79
C LYS A 1171 1.25 39.41 21.87
N SER A 1172 2.49 38.90 21.92
CA SER A 1172 3.43 39.15 23.01
C SER A 1172 4.88 39.40 22.57
N CYS A 1173 5.17 39.27 21.28
CA CYS A 1173 6.41 39.71 20.67
C CYS A 1173 6.08 40.32 19.30
N ASP A 1174 6.12 41.64 19.20
CA ASP A 1174 5.71 42.37 18.00
C ASP A 1174 6.61 42.17 16.78
N THR A 1175 7.83 41.68 16.99
CA THR A 1175 8.80 41.41 15.92
C THR A 1175 8.66 40.03 15.28
N LEU A 1176 7.87 39.11 15.85
CA LEU A 1176 7.66 37.78 15.27
C LEU A 1176 6.99 37.90 13.89
N THR A 1177 7.66 37.34 12.88
CA THR A 1177 7.19 37.22 11.48
C THR A 1177 6.84 35.78 11.11
N TRP A 1178 7.39 34.78 11.79
CA TRP A 1178 7.11 33.36 11.53
C TRP A 1178 7.31 32.47 12.75
N VAL A 1179 6.46 31.45 12.90
CA VAL A 1179 6.59 30.40 13.92
C VAL A 1179 6.31 29.03 13.28
N GLY A 1180 7.13 28.02 13.57
CA GLY A 1180 6.93 26.65 13.07
C GLY A 1180 7.24 25.55 14.09
N PHE A 1181 6.53 24.43 13.95
CA PHE A 1181 6.57 23.26 14.83
C PHE A 1181 6.71 21.98 13.98
N TYR A 1182 7.85 21.29 14.11
CA TYR A 1182 8.11 20.02 13.44
C TYR A 1182 7.79 18.84 14.35
N PHE A 1183 6.96 17.91 13.84
CA PHE A 1183 6.56 16.70 14.52
C PHE A 1183 7.17 15.44 13.87
N PRO A 1184 7.56 14.40 14.64
CA PRO A 1184 8.25 13.18 14.14
C PRO A 1184 7.56 12.31 13.07
N SER A 1185 6.41 12.70 12.54
CA SER A 1185 5.77 12.07 11.38
C SER A 1185 5.91 12.96 10.13
N GLU A 1186 7.05 13.66 10.03
CA GLU A 1186 7.46 14.59 8.97
C GLU A 1186 6.60 15.83 8.73
N VAL A 1187 5.48 15.98 9.45
CA VAL A 1187 4.61 17.16 9.31
C VAL A 1187 5.18 18.37 10.06
N LEU A 1188 5.36 19.45 9.30
CA LEU A 1188 5.71 20.79 9.79
C LEU A 1188 4.46 21.68 9.76
N CYS A 1189 3.95 22.04 10.94
CA CYS A 1189 2.90 23.06 11.09
C CYS A 1189 3.59 24.42 11.23
N SER A 1190 3.28 25.42 10.40
CA SER A 1190 3.88 26.75 10.56
C SER A 1190 2.97 27.89 10.11
N TRP A 1191 3.20 29.06 10.68
CA TRP A 1191 2.38 30.26 10.50
C TRP A 1191 3.23 31.48 10.19
N GLU A 1192 2.90 32.17 9.09
CA GLU A 1192 3.36 33.52 8.78
C GLU A 1192 2.52 34.53 9.57
N VAL A 1193 3.18 35.49 10.20
CA VAL A 1193 2.55 36.56 10.96
C VAL A 1193 2.41 37.81 10.10
N LYS A 1194 1.18 38.28 9.93
CA LYS A 1194 0.88 39.57 9.31
C LYS A 1194 0.25 40.50 10.34
N ARG A 1195 0.66 41.77 10.32
CA ARG A 1195 0.10 42.83 11.18
C ARG A 1195 -0.43 43.95 10.28
N GLY A 1196 -1.71 44.28 10.45
CA GLY A 1196 -2.33 45.38 9.71
C GLY A 1196 -1.73 46.74 10.05
N SER A 1197 -1.69 47.65 9.07
CA SER A 1197 -1.40 49.07 9.30
C SER A 1197 -2.50 49.71 10.13
N ALA A 1198 -2.15 50.35 11.24
CA ALA A 1198 -3.12 51.00 12.14
C ALA A 1198 -3.86 52.15 11.42
N PRO A 1199 -5.20 52.30 11.61
CA PRO A 1199 -5.93 53.46 11.10
C PRO A 1199 -5.43 54.78 11.73
N PRO A 1200 -5.44 55.93 11.02
CA PRO A 1200 -4.85 57.18 11.53
C PRO A 1200 -5.57 57.85 12.72
N ALA A 1201 -6.63 57.24 13.27
CA ALA A 1201 -7.57 57.91 14.18
C ALA A 1201 -8.19 56.94 15.22
N CYS A 1202 -7.36 56.27 16.00
CA CYS A 1202 -7.75 55.74 17.32
C CYS A 1202 -6.58 55.89 18.30
N GLN A 1203 -6.85 56.20 19.57
CA GLN A 1203 -5.83 56.38 20.62
C GLN A 1203 -5.73 55.18 21.58
N ASP A 1204 -6.41 54.08 21.30
CA ASP A 1204 -6.14 52.77 21.91
C ASP A 1204 -5.14 51.99 21.03
N GLU A 1205 -3.91 51.79 21.52
CA GLU A 1205 -2.86 51.04 20.80
C GLU A 1205 -3.05 49.51 20.81
N THR A 1206 -4.12 49.02 21.42
CA THR A 1206 -4.23 47.64 21.94
C THR A 1206 -4.61 46.57 20.92
N GLU A 1207 -5.26 46.92 19.80
CA GLU A 1207 -5.62 45.95 18.74
C GLU A 1207 -5.20 46.41 17.33
N ARG A 1208 -3.91 46.27 17.02
CA ARG A 1208 -3.51 46.00 15.63
C ARG A 1208 -4.10 44.64 15.22
N ALA A 1209 -4.76 44.58 14.07
CA ALA A 1209 -5.22 43.31 13.51
C ALA A 1209 -4.01 42.39 13.23
N ILE A 1210 -3.92 41.28 13.95
CA ILE A 1210 -2.92 40.23 13.78
C ILE A 1210 -3.58 39.07 13.02
N GLU A 1211 -3.14 38.83 11.80
CA GLU A 1211 -3.51 37.67 10.98
C GLU A 1211 -2.39 36.63 11.08
N LEU A 1212 -2.76 35.37 11.37
CA LEU A 1212 -1.86 34.23 11.23
C LEU A 1212 -2.25 33.47 9.97
N LYS A 1213 -1.41 33.55 8.93
CA LYS A 1213 -1.57 32.75 7.72
C LYS A 1213 -0.85 31.42 7.94
N GLU A 1214 -1.60 30.32 8.02
CA GLU A 1214 -1.01 28.98 7.99
C GLU A 1214 -0.30 28.75 6.65
N LEU A 1215 0.87 28.14 6.71
CA LEU A 1215 1.66 27.75 5.55
C LEU A 1215 1.52 26.23 5.38
N ASP A 1216 1.44 25.77 4.14
CA ASP A 1216 1.61 24.34 3.86
C ASP A 1216 3.03 23.86 4.20
N THR A 1217 3.20 22.53 4.18
CA THR A 1217 4.45 21.88 4.59
C THR A 1217 5.66 22.32 3.74
N GLU A 1218 5.49 22.54 2.44
CA GLU A 1218 6.57 23.01 1.56
C GLU A 1218 6.92 24.48 1.81
N GLN A 1219 5.92 25.36 1.93
CA GLN A 1219 6.10 26.77 2.29
C GLN A 1219 6.79 26.90 3.66
N GLY A 1220 6.41 26.07 4.64
CA GLY A 1220 7.05 26.00 5.95
C GLY A 1220 8.52 25.56 5.86
N TRP A 1221 8.81 24.48 5.15
CA TRP A 1221 10.18 24.01 4.95
C TRP A 1221 11.03 25.02 4.17
N ALA A 1222 10.47 25.69 3.17
CA ALA A 1222 11.16 26.74 2.41
C ALA A 1222 11.57 27.93 3.30
N VAL A 1223 10.82 28.25 4.36
CA VAL A 1223 11.26 29.22 5.39
C VAL A 1223 12.38 28.64 6.24
N VAL A 1224 12.23 27.41 6.75
CA VAL A 1224 13.26 26.73 7.56
C VAL A 1224 14.61 26.63 6.83
N TYR A 1225 14.62 26.30 5.54
CA TYR A 1225 15.84 26.26 4.72
C TYR A 1225 16.42 27.64 4.43
N ARG A 1226 15.57 28.63 4.07
CA ARG A 1226 15.98 30.02 3.78
C ARG A 1226 16.65 30.69 4.98
N GLU A 1227 16.01 30.57 6.14
CA GLU A 1227 16.52 31.08 7.41
C GLU A 1227 17.56 30.16 8.07
N ARG A 1228 17.85 29.02 7.42
CA ARG A 1228 18.78 27.97 7.84
C ARG A 1228 18.52 27.46 9.27
N MET A 1229 17.26 27.33 9.71
CA MET A 1229 16.89 27.05 11.10
C MET A 1229 17.09 25.60 11.56
N LEU A 1230 17.39 24.70 10.62
CA LEU A 1230 18.07 23.42 10.89
C LEU A 1230 19.59 23.66 10.91
N GLY A 1231 20.31 23.02 11.82
CA GLY A 1231 21.74 22.80 11.65
C GLY A 1231 22.03 21.34 11.47
N ASP A 1232 23.04 21.04 10.66
CA ASP A 1232 23.72 19.76 10.45
C ASP A 1232 23.06 18.60 11.22
N MET A 1233 21.94 18.13 10.65
CA MET A 1233 21.26 16.87 10.95
C MET A 1233 21.50 15.93 9.77
#